data_AF-C6HHT6-F1
#
_entry.id   AF-C6HHT6-F1
#
_cell.length_a   1.000
_cell.length_b   1.000
_cell.length_c   1.000
_cell.angle_alpha   90.00
_cell.angle_beta   90.00
_cell.angle_gamma   90.00
#
_symmetry.space_group_name_H-M   'P 1'
#
loop_
_entity.id
_entity.type
_entity.pdbx_description
1 polymer ?
#
loop_
_entity_poly.entity_id
_entity_poly.type
_entity_poly.pdbx_seq_one_letter_code
_entity_poly.pdbx_strand_id
1 'polypeptide(L)'
;MEIFCRNVPDQVQNNHLTRQFRPVLAPFGIHCFHCRKLPSRNAILTIGDLSKALKLLATYGRSSGPGRARRPPRQQLRMFGQVIVIEQGRNTPDEFLLRSLRNEEETRLARGAISNNVQNHHQAPPVKRIKSFSITAMSCGMWDYHQGNPVFIECYRCGKNGKIAFGKTAVRVALETMQDVIYHLEFTYSNILGSIYTGTINAPSITITADTAPRLYKTDPTDVLAAGLHDMLQIQQKWMRGRPLKTRVGHFGDEHEALAGTCFVYRFLLKSSDDLVVVRDLANERHIPDIARWVDHRAKYDAPYSTLMQRFMAFLSQENMPYRVRFQLQKLVWNGDISPAKAISFASRVRAALVIEDLDIVVRALMRLSSDVKWPSPDVEASEVDVPALVEVFKNALESTAREREMTRSNRPMHPNHISIHRAQITPCGTYLDGPHAETKNRVLRHYSSHVDHFLRVEFVDETGDPVRYDPRASIDMIFESRFKTVLKSGINIAGRKFEFLGFSHSSLRSQTCWFVAPFYKDRILYNASTIIQNLGRFDHIQSPAKQAARIGQTFSDTLTSIPISDKYISIGKDVERNGRVFSDGVGTISPSVMYMIWKDHSLRTVVKPTVFQIRLAGAKGMISLDSRKKGKSLVLRPSMIKFHLPNSYNAFNIEICGSGLKPLPFFLNAQLIKILEDLGVDDSVFLRLQADEISRLRATATSTAKAARFLEDTNIAKSVGLPWLINILEGFGLRHSNDEFLRRVMELAVLIKLRDLKYRARIRVPNAVTLFGIMDETGILKEGEVFCTSLSDKGVREVLVNPRVVVTRSPAMHPGDVQIARAVDVPADSPLRQLHNCIAFSQHGHRDLPSMLSGGDLDGDLYNVIFDNTLLPKRIARPAEYPRVQEKVLGRAVVREDIIDFFVTFMQQDQLGRIATIHQALADRRPLGTFDPECLLLAELHSTAVDFSKTGVPVDLARIPKFPSCRPDFQAPSPRIRIAENLSLLEGDMDAVQDGGDEDDDERPAVRFYKSENILGKLYRSIDEVKFLQHRQSAMELPSAMGAPSVLQGVWEFVQREAEGFLWDHHIEHALDIRQIYEDNLLEIMARYSSTPWKSSITEYEVFVGTILGHGQKLSQRQKDSSKQMREEYEDLVQFVTALIQDREAGGVESLERSIACLYIAVEEEKKDNHSSRTASGPKHDSSVARHYHKLKQQHQDQLGHGYGADKQGRKHRLLSFPWIAAIVCLKEVDKLQRTMPF
;
A
#
# COMPACT_ATOMS: atom_id res chain seq x y z
N MET A 1 -33.42 -20.86 -14.37
CA MET A 1 -33.60 -22.09 -15.17
C MET A 1 -32.37 -22.31 -16.03
N GLU A 2 -31.90 -23.54 -16.14
CA GLU A 2 -30.91 -23.94 -17.14
C GLU A 2 -31.62 -24.39 -18.42
N ILE A 3 -31.09 -23.98 -19.56
CA ILE A 3 -31.53 -24.34 -20.89
C ILE A 3 -30.33 -24.99 -21.58
N PHE A 4 -30.51 -26.22 -22.04
CA PHE A 4 -29.49 -26.98 -22.75
C PHE A 4 -29.55 -26.65 -24.24
N CYS A 5 -28.42 -26.27 -24.82
CA CYS A 5 -28.29 -25.89 -26.23
C CYS A 5 -27.42 -26.93 -26.96
N ARG A 6 -27.94 -27.52 -28.04
CA ARG A 6 -27.24 -28.50 -28.88
C ARG A 6 -26.89 -27.91 -30.24
N ASN A 7 -25.92 -28.52 -30.94
CA ASN A 7 -25.38 -28.08 -32.23
C ASN A 7 -24.67 -26.71 -32.16
N VAL A 8 -23.94 -26.47 -31.08
CA VAL A 8 -23.07 -25.30 -30.96
C VAL A 8 -21.72 -25.62 -31.64
N PRO A 9 -21.20 -24.80 -32.56
CA PRO A 9 -19.94 -25.11 -33.23
C PRO A 9 -18.74 -25.21 -32.27
N ASP A 10 -17.84 -26.16 -32.54
CA ASP A 10 -16.68 -26.45 -31.68
C ASP A 10 -15.65 -25.29 -31.65
N GLN A 11 -15.67 -24.40 -32.63
CA GLN A 11 -14.79 -23.22 -32.69
C GLN A 11 -15.30 -22.00 -31.89
N VAL A 12 -16.56 -22.04 -31.41
CA VAL A 12 -17.20 -20.88 -30.75
C VAL A 12 -16.84 -20.81 -29.26
N GLN A 13 -16.46 -19.65 -28.74
CA GLN A 13 -16.20 -19.44 -27.31
C GLN A 13 -17.44 -18.92 -26.55
N ASN A 14 -17.37 -18.86 -25.21
CA ASN A 14 -18.46 -18.37 -24.36
C ASN A 14 -18.88 -16.93 -24.70
N ASN A 15 -17.92 -16.06 -25.05
CA ASN A 15 -18.18 -14.66 -25.40
C ASN A 15 -18.95 -14.56 -26.73
N HIS A 16 -18.54 -15.35 -27.73
CA HIS A 16 -19.25 -15.47 -29.01
C HIS A 16 -20.70 -15.92 -28.83
N LEU A 17 -20.93 -16.94 -27.99
CA LEU A 17 -22.29 -17.40 -27.67
C LEU A 17 -23.10 -16.30 -26.99
N THR A 18 -22.53 -15.64 -25.98
CA THR A 18 -23.20 -14.57 -25.24
C THR A 18 -23.61 -13.43 -26.16
N ARG A 19 -22.73 -13.01 -27.08
CA ARG A 19 -23.01 -11.98 -28.09
C ARG A 19 -24.16 -12.36 -29.03
N GLN A 20 -24.21 -13.61 -29.49
CA GLN A 20 -25.27 -14.08 -30.38
C GLN A 20 -26.61 -14.31 -29.66
N PHE A 21 -26.59 -14.71 -28.39
CA PHE A 21 -27.81 -14.87 -27.60
C PHE A 21 -28.43 -13.52 -27.20
N ARG A 22 -27.63 -12.47 -26.99
CA ARG A 22 -28.12 -11.13 -26.58
C ARG A 22 -29.30 -10.61 -27.42
N PRO A 23 -29.24 -10.55 -28.77
CA PRO A 23 -30.36 -10.08 -29.59
C PRO A 23 -31.56 -11.05 -29.60
N VAL A 24 -31.32 -12.36 -29.42
CA VAL A 24 -32.38 -13.38 -29.37
C VAL A 24 -33.18 -13.28 -28.06
N LEU A 25 -32.50 -12.94 -26.97
CA LEU A 25 -33.06 -12.89 -25.62
C LEU A 25 -33.74 -11.56 -25.29
N ALA A 26 -33.29 -10.46 -25.91
CA ALA A 26 -33.82 -9.12 -25.66
C ALA A 26 -35.36 -8.99 -25.86
N PRO A 27 -36.01 -9.57 -26.90
CA PRO A 27 -37.46 -9.51 -27.07
C PRO A 27 -38.27 -10.15 -25.92
N PHE A 28 -37.65 -11.05 -25.15
CA PHE A 28 -38.26 -11.68 -23.98
C PHE A 28 -37.99 -10.90 -22.68
N GLY A 29 -37.37 -9.71 -22.77
CA GLY A 29 -36.96 -8.91 -21.64
C GLY A 29 -35.82 -9.51 -20.83
N ILE A 30 -35.01 -10.38 -21.44
CA ILE A 30 -33.85 -11.02 -20.80
C ILE A 30 -32.59 -10.26 -21.21
N HIS A 31 -32.06 -9.46 -20.28
CA HIS A 31 -30.84 -8.67 -20.50
C HIS A 31 -29.62 -9.23 -19.75
N CYS A 32 -29.84 -9.83 -18.57
CA CYS A 32 -28.82 -10.52 -17.78
C CYS A 32 -28.99 -12.05 -17.88
N PHE A 33 -27.96 -12.74 -18.37
CA PHE A 33 -27.93 -14.20 -18.49
C PHE A 33 -26.48 -14.71 -18.42
N HIS A 34 -26.32 -16.02 -18.24
CA HIS A 34 -25.02 -16.68 -18.28
C HIS A 34 -25.01 -17.78 -19.33
N CYS A 35 -24.00 -17.80 -20.20
CA CYS A 35 -23.82 -18.86 -21.19
C CYS A 35 -22.47 -19.56 -20.96
N ARG A 36 -22.51 -20.90 -20.90
CA ARG A 36 -21.33 -21.75 -20.73
C ARG A 36 -21.33 -22.84 -21.80
N LYS A 37 -20.31 -22.84 -22.66
CA LYS A 37 -20.04 -23.92 -23.59
C LYS A 37 -19.63 -25.18 -22.84
N LEU A 38 -20.11 -26.31 -23.33
CA LEU A 38 -19.76 -27.64 -22.88
C LEU A 38 -18.98 -28.38 -23.99
N PRO A 39 -18.26 -29.47 -23.66
CA PRO A 39 -17.68 -30.36 -24.65
C PRO A 39 -18.73 -30.95 -25.61
N SER A 40 -18.30 -31.39 -26.80
CA SER A 40 -19.13 -32.11 -27.78
C SER A 40 -20.32 -31.29 -28.34
N ARG A 41 -20.06 -30.07 -28.84
CA ARG A 41 -21.08 -29.20 -29.48
C ARG A 41 -22.31 -28.83 -28.65
N ASN A 42 -22.15 -28.70 -27.33
CA ASN A 42 -23.24 -28.33 -26.42
C ASN A 42 -22.94 -27.01 -25.68
N ALA A 43 -23.98 -26.37 -25.15
CA ALA A 43 -23.85 -25.25 -24.22
C ALA A 43 -25.01 -25.25 -23.21
N ILE A 44 -24.83 -24.54 -22.09
CA ILE A 44 -25.85 -24.26 -21.10
C ILE A 44 -26.09 -22.75 -21.08
N LEU A 45 -27.35 -22.37 -21.22
CA LEU A 45 -27.84 -21.02 -21.01
C LEU A 45 -28.60 -20.97 -19.67
N THR A 46 -28.16 -20.11 -18.75
CA THR A 46 -28.80 -19.91 -17.45
C THR A 46 -29.50 -18.56 -17.42
N ILE A 47 -30.79 -18.58 -17.09
CA ILE A 47 -31.65 -17.39 -17.01
C ILE A 47 -32.21 -17.28 -15.58
N GLY A 48 -32.09 -16.09 -14.98
CA GLY A 48 -32.51 -15.82 -13.60
C GLY A 48 -34.03 -15.82 -13.37
N ASP A 49 -34.81 -15.48 -14.40
CA ASP A 49 -36.27 -15.37 -14.37
C ASP A 49 -36.93 -16.59 -15.08
N LEU A 50 -37.74 -17.33 -14.32
CA LEU A 50 -38.41 -18.54 -14.79
C LEU A 50 -39.49 -18.23 -15.86
N SER A 51 -40.25 -17.16 -15.67
CA SER A 51 -41.33 -16.77 -16.60
C SER A 51 -40.76 -16.40 -17.96
N LYS A 52 -39.68 -15.60 -17.97
CA LYS A 52 -38.98 -15.22 -19.21
C LYS A 52 -38.36 -16.44 -19.90
N ALA A 53 -37.77 -17.36 -19.14
CA ALA A 53 -37.18 -18.58 -19.69
C ALA A 53 -38.24 -19.52 -20.32
N LEU A 54 -39.42 -19.66 -19.70
CA LEU A 54 -40.51 -20.45 -20.26
C LEU A 54 -41.07 -19.85 -21.55
N LYS A 55 -41.17 -18.52 -21.65
CA LYS A 55 -41.54 -17.83 -22.90
C LYS A 55 -40.54 -18.12 -24.02
N LEU A 56 -39.24 -18.10 -23.72
CA LEU A 56 -38.20 -18.44 -24.69
C LEU A 56 -38.35 -19.89 -25.20
N LEU A 57 -38.55 -20.84 -24.28
CA LEU A 57 -38.75 -22.26 -24.62
C LEU A 57 -40.06 -22.52 -25.38
N ALA A 58 -41.11 -21.75 -25.12
CA ALA A 58 -42.36 -21.86 -25.89
C ALA A 58 -42.19 -21.45 -27.36
N THR A 59 -41.26 -20.54 -27.65
CA THR A 59 -40.97 -20.06 -29.02
C THR A 59 -39.94 -20.95 -29.73
N TYR A 60 -38.79 -21.22 -29.09
CA TYR A 60 -37.64 -21.89 -29.71
C TYR A 60 -37.34 -23.29 -29.16
N GLY A 61 -37.99 -23.69 -28.06
CA GLY A 61 -37.69 -24.92 -27.35
C GLY A 61 -38.32 -26.17 -27.95
N ARG A 62 -37.64 -27.31 -27.80
CA ARG A 62 -38.14 -28.64 -28.17
C ARG A 62 -38.63 -29.36 -26.91
N SER A 63 -39.87 -29.81 -26.87
CA SER A 63 -40.42 -30.53 -25.71
C SER A 63 -39.99 -32.00 -25.72
N SER A 64 -39.30 -32.45 -24.66
CA SER A 64 -38.94 -33.85 -24.42
C SER A 64 -39.49 -34.29 -23.05
N GLY A 65 -40.68 -34.92 -23.03
CA GLY A 65 -41.18 -35.67 -21.88
C GLY A 65 -41.00 -37.18 -22.10
N PRO A 66 -40.88 -38.01 -21.04
CA PRO A 66 -40.86 -39.46 -21.22
C PRO A 66 -42.19 -39.91 -21.83
N GLY A 67 -42.16 -40.56 -23.01
CA GLY A 67 -43.35 -41.17 -23.63
C GLY A 67 -44.29 -40.26 -24.45
N ARG A 68 -43.97 -38.98 -24.70
CA ARG A 68 -44.78 -38.12 -25.60
C ARG A 68 -44.04 -37.80 -26.92
N ALA A 69 -44.77 -37.79 -28.03
CA ALA A 69 -44.25 -37.44 -29.36
C ALA A 69 -43.59 -36.05 -29.37
N ARG A 70 -42.38 -35.95 -29.94
CA ARG A 70 -41.56 -34.73 -29.97
C ARG A 70 -42.26 -33.63 -30.80
N ARG A 71 -42.87 -32.64 -30.15
CA ARG A 71 -43.41 -31.46 -30.84
C ARG A 71 -42.25 -30.61 -31.41
N PRO A 72 -42.30 -30.19 -32.69
CA PRO A 72 -41.30 -29.29 -33.26
C PRO A 72 -41.41 -27.89 -32.64
N PRO A 73 -40.31 -27.12 -32.56
CA PRO A 73 -40.34 -25.74 -32.05
C PRO A 73 -41.19 -24.85 -32.96
N ARG A 74 -41.83 -23.81 -32.41
CA ARG A 74 -42.62 -22.84 -33.20
C ARG A 74 -41.76 -22.07 -34.20
N GLN A 75 -40.50 -21.81 -33.85
CA GLN A 75 -39.53 -21.15 -34.70
C GLN A 75 -38.15 -21.80 -34.54
N GLN A 76 -37.40 -21.93 -35.64
CA GLN A 76 -36.02 -22.43 -35.60
C GLN A 76 -35.06 -21.35 -35.12
N LEU A 77 -34.24 -21.65 -34.11
CA LEU A 77 -33.15 -20.76 -33.67
C LEU A 77 -31.92 -21.00 -34.54
N ARG A 78 -31.55 -20.01 -35.37
CA ARG A 78 -30.35 -20.06 -36.21
C ARG A 78 -29.27 -19.14 -35.66
N MET A 79 -28.09 -19.70 -35.38
CA MET A 79 -26.91 -18.97 -34.92
C MET A 79 -25.67 -19.58 -35.57
N PHE A 80 -24.69 -18.75 -35.93
CA PHE A 80 -23.45 -19.21 -36.61
C PHE A 80 -23.71 -20.04 -37.89
N GLY A 81 -24.78 -19.74 -38.63
CA GLY A 81 -25.16 -20.50 -39.83
C GLY A 81 -25.73 -21.91 -39.57
N GLN A 82 -25.95 -22.30 -38.30
CA GLN A 82 -26.47 -23.61 -37.91
C GLN A 82 -27.77 -23.47 -37.10
N VAL A 83 -28.58 -24.54 -37.09
CA VAL A 83 -29.79 -24.61 -36.26
C VAL A 83 -29.40 -25.10 -34.86
N ILE A 84 -29.50 -24.21 -33.87
CA ILE A 84 -29.28 -24.52 -32.46
C ILE A 84 -30.60 -25.02 -31.87
N VAL A 85 -30.57 -26.20 -31.25
CA VAL A 85 -31.73 -26.78 -30.58
C VAL A 85 -31.63 -26.47 -29.10
N ILE A 86 -32.65 -25.82 -28.53
CA ILE A 86 -32.71 -25.55 -27.10
C ILE A 86 -33.78 -26.41 -26.41
N GLU A 87 -33.48 -26.92 -25.22
CA GLU A 87 -34.39 -27.71 -24.40
C GLU A 87 -34.21 -27.36 -22.92
N GLN A 88 -35.21 -27.65 -22.08
CA GLN A 88 -35.09 -27.43 -20.64
C GLN A 88 -33.99 -28.33 -20.06
N GLY A 89 -33.07 -27.74 -19.31
CA GLY A 89 -32.03 -28.48 -18.59
C GLY A 89 -32.65 -29.38 -17.50
N ARG A 90 -32.04 -30.56 -17.30
CA ARG A 90 -32.46 -31.52 -16.27
C ARG A 90 -31.84 -31.27 -14.90
N ASN A 91 -30.77 -30.47 -14.85
CA ASN A 91 -30.05 -30.16 -13.62
C ASN A 91 -30.67 -28.94 -12.93
N THR A 92 -30.55 -28.92 -11.59
CA THR A 92 -30.83 -27.72 -10.82
C THR A 92 -29.76 -26.66 -11.11
N PRO A 93 -30.14 -25.42 -11.48
CA PRO A 93 -29.17 -24.35 -11.72
C PRO A 93 -28.40 -24.01 -10.44
N ASP A 94 -27.13 -23.59 -10.57
CA ASP A 94 -26.36 -23.05 -9.44
C ASP A 94 -27.09 -21.85 -8.82
N GLU A 95 -27.47 -21.98 -7.55
CA GLU A 95 -28.21 -20.98 -6.81
C GLU A 95 -27.48 -19.63 -6.75
N PHE A 96 -26.16 -19.64 -6.55
CA PHE A 96 -25.38 -18.41 -6.42
C PHE A 96 -25.21 -17.70 -7.76
N LEU A 97 -25.16 -18.46 -8.86
CA LEU A 97 -25.22 -17.89 -10.20
C LEU A 97 -26.58 -17.24 -10.46
N LEU A 98 -27.69 -17.87 -10.05
CA LEU A 98 -29.02 -17.26 -10.15
C LEU A 98 -29.13 -15.98 -9.31
N ARG A 99 -28.63 -15.99 -8.06
CA ARG A 99 -28.59 -14.81 -7.19
C ARG A 99 -27.75 -13.68 -7.82
N SER A 100 -26.62 -14.02 -8.44
CA SER A 100 -25.78 -13.04 -9.14
C SER A 100 -26.49 -12.43 -10.35
N LEU A 101 -27.16 -13.24 -11.17
CA LEU A 101 -27.93 -12.76 -12.33
C LEU A 101 -29.10 -11.84 -11.92
N ARG A 102 -29.77 -12.14 -10.80
CA ARG A 102 -30.81 -11.26 -10.24
C ARG A 102 -30.22 -9.94 -9.78
N ASN A 103 -29.08 -9.97 -9.08
CA ASN A 103 -28.40 -8.76 -8.61
C ASN A 103 -27.93 -7.87 -9.77
N GLU A 104 -27.41 -8.44 -10.86
CA GLU A 104 -27.07 -7.70 -12.09
C GLU A 104 -28.30 -7.02 -12.70
N GLU A 105 -29.43 -7.73 -12.78
CA GLU A 105 -30.68 -7.18 -13.31
C GLU A 105 -31.27 -6.08 -12.41
N GLU A 106 -31.27 -6.26 -11.09
CA GLU A 106 -31.67 -5.24 -10.10
C GLU A 106 -30.81 -3.97 -10.26
N THR A 107 -29.50 -4.13 -10.37
CA THR A 107 -28.56 -3.02 -10.56
C THR A 107 -28.82 -2.29 -11.87
N ARG A 108 -29.06 -3.03 -12.96
CA ARG A 108 -29.42 -2.47 -14.28
C ARG A 108 -30.71 -1.66 -14.22
N LEU A 109 -31.75 -2.17 -13.56
CA LEU A 109 -33.04 -1.49 -13.43
C LEU A 109 -32.94 -0.24 -12.56
N ALA A 110 -32.21 -0.29 -11.44
CA ALA A 110 -31.99 0.85 -10.57
C ALA A 110 -31.30 2.01 -11.31
N ARG A 111 -30.35 1.71 -12.20
CA ARG A 111 -29.70 2.72 -13.07
C ARG A 111 -30.65 3.33 -14.09
N GLY A 112 -31.50 2.51 -14.71
CA GLY A 112 -32.52 2.98 -15.66
C GLY A 112 -33.52 3.96 -15.02
N ALA A 113 -33.81 3.81 -13.73
CA ALA A 113 -34.66 4.73 -12.98
C ALA A 113 -33.95 6.05 -12.61
N ILE A 114 -32.65 6.02 -12.31
CA ILE A 114 -31.84 7.20 -11.97
C ILE A 114 -31.60 8.09 -13.20
N SER A 115 -31.40 7.48 -14.38
CA SER A 115 -31.16 8.23 -15.63
C SER A 115 -32.35 9.06 -16.10
N ASN A 116 -33.57 8.80 -15.60
CA ASN A 116 -34.76 9.60 -15.92
C ASN A 116 -34.87 10.89 -15.08
N ASN A 117 -34.06 11.06 -14.02
CA ASN A 117 -34.05 12.24 -13.15
C ASN A 117 -32.88 13.20 -13.40
N VAL A 118 -32.02 12.92 -14.38
CA VAL A 118 -30.94 13.83 -14.82
C VAL A 118 -31.26 14.28 -16.24
N GLN A 119 -31.72 15.52 -16.39
CA GLN A 119 -31.99 16.12 -17.70
C GLN A 119 -30.71 16.15 -18.56
N ASN A 120 -30.86 15.66 -19.80
CA ASN A 120 -30.08 15.95 -21.01
C ASN A 120 -28.54 15.96 -20.91
N HIS A 121 -27.92 14.79 -21.00
CA HIS A 121 -26.76 14.63 -21.88
C HIS A 121 -27.11 13.67 -23.01
N HIS A 122 -26.99 14.14 -24.25
CA HIS A 122 -27.20 13.37 -25.46
C HIS A 122 -26.27 12.14 -25.49
N GLN A 123 -26.77 10.97 -25.06
CA GLN A 123 -26.14 9.70 -25.40
C GLN A 123 -26.55 9.34 -26.82
N ALA A 124 -25.69 9.69 -27.77
CA ALA A 124 -25.75 9.12 -29.11
C ALA A 124 -25.63 7.58 -29.03
N PRO A 125 -26.26 6.82 -29.95
CA PRO A 125 -26.19 5.37 -29.96
C PRO A 125 -24.72 4.89 -30.06
N PRO A 126 -24.35 3.74 -29.46
CA PRO A 126 -22.98 3.25 -29.47
C PRO A 126 -22.59 2.84 -30.90
N VAL A 127 -21.94 3.74 -31.63
CA VAL A 127 -21.28 3.43 -32.90
C VAL A 127 -20.06 2.58 -32.57
N LYS A 128 -19.98 1.37 -33.15
CA LYS A 128 -18.77 0.52 -33.06
C LYS A 128 -17.61 1.24 -33.73
N ARG A 129 -16.73 1.84 -32.94
CA ARG A 129 -15.50 2.47 -33.42
C ARG A 129 -14.38 1.44 -33.52
N ILE A 130 -13.54 1.57 -34.54
CA ILE A 130 -12.33 0.75 -34.70
C ILE A 130 -11.36 1.13 -33.57
N LYS A 131 -10.96 0.15 -32.77
CA LYS A 131 -10.05 0.34 -31.62
C LYS A 131 -8.73 -0.39 -31.78
N SER A 132 -8.51 -1.00 -32.93
CA SER A 132 -7.30 -1.75 -33.18
C SER A 132 -6.74 -1.54 -34.57
N PHE A 133 -5.42 -1.46 -34.62
CA PHE A 133 -4.65 -1.02 -35.76
C PHE A 133 -3.48 -1.98 -36.01
N SER A 134 -3.17 -2.21 -37.28
CA SER A 134 -2.03 -3.05 -37.65
C SER A 134 -0.73 -2.27 -37.57
N ILE A 135 0.30 -2.87 -36.98
CA ILE A 135 1.64 -2.29 -36.87
C ILE A 135 2.68 -3.16 -37.56
N THR A 136 3.77 -2.55 -38.01
CA THR A 136 4.88 -3.23 -38.71
C THR A 136 6.17 -3.26 -37.90
N ALA A 137 6.30 -2.40 -36.89
CA ALA A 137 7.47 -2.38 -36.02
C ALA A 137 7.18 -1.68 -34.69
N MET A 138 7.98 -2.01 -33.68
CA MET A 138 8.09 -1.29 -32.41
C MET A 138 9.52 -0.82 -32.22
N SER A 139 9.67 0.40 -31.71
CA SER A 139 10.93 0.98 -31.28
C SER A 139 10.83 1.39 -29.80
N CYS A 140 11.92 1.20 -29.05
CA CYS A 140 12.06 1.65 -27.67
C CYS A 140 13.24 2.62 -27.55
N GLY A 141 13.08 3.69 -26.77
CA GLY A 141 14.07 4.75 -26.69
C GLY A 141 13.69 5.86 -25.71
N MET A 142 14.17 7.06 -26.01
CA MET A 142 13.99 8.25 -25.19
C MET A 142 13.78 9.50 -26.05
N TRP A 143 13.19 10.53 -25.46
CA TRP A 143 13.12 11.86 -26.05
C TRP A 143 14.45 12.60 -25.83
N ASP A 144 14.87 13.37 -26.83
CA ASP A 144 15.93 14.37 -26.71
C ASP A 144 15.70 15.49 -27.74
N TYR A 145 16.66 16.42 -27.90
CA TYR A 145 16.54 17.52 -28.85
C TYR A 145 17.70 17.56 -29.85
N HIS A 146 17.39 17.94 -31.08
CA HIS A 146 18.38 18.25 -32.11
C HIS A 146 18.06 19.60 -32.74
N GLN A 147 18.99 20.55 -32.65
CA GLN A 147 18.79 21.94 -33.10
C GLN A 147 17.50 22.57 -32.54
N GLY A 148 17.19 22.30 -31.25
CA GLY A 148 16.01 22.82 -30.58
C GLY A 148 14.70 22.06 -30.84
N ASN A 149 14.67 21.11 -31.78
CA ASN A 149 13.46 20.33 -32.08
C ASN A 149 13.43 19.01 -31.30
N PRO A 150 12.26 18.58 -30.77
CA PRO A 150 12.13 17.29 -30.08
C PRO A 150 12.28 16.12 -31.05
N VAL A 151 13.15 15.18 -30.71
CA VAL A 151 13.51 13.99 -31.50
C VAL A 151 13.36 12.73 -30.65
N PHE A 152 12.83 11.67 -31.25
CA PHE A 152 12.85 10.33 -30.65
C PHE A 152 14.19 9.66 -30.95
N ILE A 153 14.98 9.40 -29.92
CA ILE A 153 16.24 8.64 -30.01
C ILE A 153 15.90 7.15 -29.97
N GLU A 154 16.00 6.48 -31.12
CA GLU A 154 15.75 5.04 -31.24
C GLU A 154 16.95 4.25 -30.71
N CYS A 155 16.78 3.60 -29.55
CA CYS A 155 17.81 2.76 -28.93
C CYS A 155 17.65 1.27 -29.28
N TYR A 156 16.42 0.84 -29.55
CA TYR A 156 16.09 -0.54 -29.93
C TYR A 156 14.90 -0.57 -30.88
N ARG A 157 14.88 -1.56 -31.77
CA ARG A 157 13.80 -1.77 -32.75
C ARG A 157 13.57 -3.26 -32.98
N CYS A 158 12.32 -3.69 -33.01
CA CYS A 158 11.96 -5.07 -33.31
C CYS A 158 10.58 -5.21 -33.98
N GLY A 159 10.30 -6.43 -34.43
CA GLY A 159 9.02 -6.86 -35.00
C GLY A 159 8.89 -6.66 -36.51
N LYS A 160 7.96 -7.43 -37.10
CA LYS A 160 7.63 -7.37 -38.54
C LYS A 160 6.14 -7.14 -38.79
N ASN A 161 5.29 -7.87 -38.07
CA ASN A 161 3.83 -7.74 -38.11
C ASN A 161 3.31 -7.69 -36.67
N GLY A 162 2.27 -6.91 -36.43
CA GLY A 162 1.66 -6.83 -35.12
C GLY A 162 0.34 -6.08 -35.13
N LYS A 163 -0.24 -5.95 -33.94
CA LYS A 163 -1.51 -5.29 -33.69
C LYS A 163 -1.40 -4.47 -32.40
N ILE A 164 -1.87 -3.21 -32.44
CA ILE A 164 -2.08 -2.37 -31.26
C ILE A 164 -3.59 -2.21 -31.05
N ALA A 165 -4.04 -2.31 -29.81
CA ALA A 165 -5.46 -2.22 -29.45
C ALA A 165 -5.66 -1.32 -28.22
N PHE A 166 -6.62 -0.41 -28.31
CA PHE A 166 -7.04 0.49 -27.24
C PHE A 166 -8.22 -0.14 -26.50
N GLY A 167 -7.94 -0.75 -25.35
CA GLY A 167 -8.96 -1.34 -24.49
C GLY A 167 -9.60 -0.31 -23.55
N LYS A 168 -10.45 -0.77 -22.63
CA LYS A 168 -11.10 0.13 -21.65
C LYS A 168 -10.14 0.68 -20.58
N THR A 169 -9.10 -0.09 -20.26
CA THR A 169 -8.22 0.18 -19.11
C THR A 169 -6.73 0.24 -19.48
N ALA A 170 -6.38 -0.21 -20.69
CA ALA A 170 -4.99 -0.33 -21.13
C ALA A 170 -4.89 -0.37 -22.66
N VAL A 171 -3.75 0.08 -23.18
CA VAL A 171 -3.30 -0.19 -24.55
C VAL A 171 -2.53 -1.51 -24.56
N ARG A 172 -2.90 -2.41 -25.47
CA ARG A 172 -2.26 -3.73 -25.64
C ARG A 172 -1.62 -3.83 -27.00
N VAL A 173 -0.42 -4.39 -27.06
CA VAL A 173 0.32 -4.59 -28.30
C VAL A 173 0.73 -6.05 -28.39
N ALA A 174 0.53 -6.66 -29.55
CA ALA A 174 1.09 -7.96 -29.91
C ALA A 174 1.99 -7.79 -31.14
N LEU A 175 3.21 -8.31 -31.09
CA LEU A 175 4.22 -8.12 -32.13
C LEU A 175 4.96 -9.43 -32.40
N GLU A 176 4.93 -9.86 -33.66
CA GLU A 176 5.60 -11.05 -34.15
C GLU A 176 7.04 -10.70 -34.59
N THR A 177 7.99 -11.53 -34.17
CA THR A 177 9.41 -11.40 -34.49
C THR A 177 9.81 -12.26 -35.68
N MET A 178 11.05 -12.11 -36.15
CA MET A 178 11.62 -12.94 -37.24
C MET A 178 11.81 -14.42 -36.85
N GLN A 179 11.73 -14.75 -35.57
CA GLN A 179 11.89 -16.11 -35.03
C GLN A 179 10.53 -16.75 -34.65
N ASP A 180 9.43 -16.21 -35.18
CA ASP A 180 8.04 -16.63 -34.89
C ASP A 180 7.62 -16.50 -33.40
N VAL A 181 8.45 -15.88 -32.55
CA VAL A 181 8.09 -15.53 -31.17
C VAL A 181 7.18 -14.31 -31.18
N ILE A 182 6.09 -14.36 -30.41
CA ILE A 182 5.16 -13.23 -30.26
C ILE A 182 5.40 -12.54 -28.93
N TYR A 183 5.75 -11.25 -28.99
CA TYR A 183 5.87 -10.38 -27.82
C TYR A 183 4.57 -9.61 -27.57
N HIS A 184 4.23 -9.45 -26.30
CA HIS A 184 3.07 -8.68 -25.87
C HIS A 184 3.49 -7.57 -24.91
N LEU A 185 2.96 -6.35 -25.13
CA LEU A 185 3.14 -5.20 -24.25
C LEU A 185 1.77 -4.76 -23.73
N GLU A 186 1.68 -4.42 -22.45
CA GLU A 186 0.47 -3.87 -21.82
C GLU A 186 0.79 -2.57 -21.09
N PHE A 187 0.25 -1.46 -21.60
CA PHE A 187 0.32 -0.12 -21.01
C PHE A 187 -1.00 0.19 -20.34
N THR A 188 -1.06 0.19 -19.01
CA THR A 188 -2.23 0.73 -18.32
C THR A 188 -2.35 2.23 -18.58
N TYR A 189 -3.56 2.77 -18.73
CA TYR A 189 -3.70 4.21 -18.97
C TYR A 189 -3.12 5.10 -17.86
N SER A 190 -3.00 4.59 -16.64
CA SER A 190 -2.30 5.27 -15.53
C SER A 190 -0.78 5.35 -15.68
N ASN A 191 -0.18 4.50 -16.51
CA ASN A 191 1.27 4.47 -16.77
C ASN A 191 1.66 5.39 -17.95
N ILE A 192 0.70 5.84 -18.76
CA ILE A 192 0.96 6.75 -19.89
C ILE A 192 1.08 8.19 -19.37
N LEU A 193 2.24 8.80 -19.62
CA LEU A 193 2.54 10.19 -19.30
C LEU A 193 2.22 11.11 -20.47
N GLY A 194 1.60 12.25 -20.17
CA GLY A 194 1.23 13.25 -21.17
C GLY A 194 0.24 12.75 -22.22
N SER A 195 0.37 13.29 -23.43
CA SER A 195 -0.43 12.88 -24.59
C SER A 195 0.20 11.67 -25.29
N ILE A 196 -0.63 10.83 -25.93
CA ILE A 196 -0.16 9.88 -26.93
C ILE A 196 0.09 10.65 -28.23
N TYR A 197 1.31 10.60 -28.76
CA TYR A 197 1.64 11.35 -29.97
C TYR A 197 1.41 10.54 -31.23
N THR A 198 0.76 11.14 -32.21
CA THR A 198 0.59 10.60 -33.56
C THR A 198 1.56 11.25 -34.53
N GLY A 199 2.19 10.44 -35.38
CA GLY A 199 3.10 10.87 -36.43
C GLY A 199 2.38 11.53 -37.61
N THR A 200 3.11 11.63 -38.73
CA THR A 200 2.62 12.25 -39.97
C THR A 200 2.19 11.20 -41.00
N ILE A 201 1.57 11.62 -42.10
CA ILE A 201 1.19 10.70 -43.20
C ILE A 201 2.41 9.98 -43.78
N ASN A 202 3.57 10.65 -43.82
CA ASN A 202 4.83 10.07 -44.30
C ASN A 202 5.48 9.09 -43.31
N ALA A 203 5.11 9.19 -42.04
CA ALA A 203 5.60 8.33 -40.97
C ALA A 203 4.45 8.05 -39.98
N PRO A 204 3.51 7.16 -40.36
CA PRO A 204 2.31 6.94 -39.57
C PRO A 204 2.66 6.13 -38.33
N SER A 205 2.80 6.79 -37.19
CA SER A 205 3.21 6.16 -35.94
C SER A 205 2.39 6.60 -34.75
N ILE A 206 2.45 5.79 -33.69
CA ILE A 206 1.93 6.09 -32.36
C ILE A 206 3.11 6.04 -31.40
N THR A 207 3.35 7.12 -30.67
CA THR A 207 4.41 7.20 -29.65
C THR A 207 3.79 7.37 -28.28
N ILE A 208 4.13 6.46 -27.36
CA ILE A 208 3.66 6.43 -25.98
C ILE A 208 4.85 6.68 -25.08
N THR A 209 4.76 7.74 -24.27
CA THR A 209 5.68 7.98 -23.14
C THR A 209 5.08 7.31 -21.92
N ALA A 210 5.81 6.39 -21.30
CA ALA A 210 5.41 5.73 -20.07
C ALA A 210 6.19 6.28 -18.86
N ASP A 211 5.60 6.22 -17.66
CA ASP A 211 6.30 6.53 -16.41
C ASP A 211 7.29 5.43 -16.00
N THR A 212 6.92 4.19 -16.30
CA THR A 212 7.60 2.94 -15.95
C THR A 212 7.50 1.96 -17.12
N ALA A 213 8.34 0.92 -17.13
CA ALA A 213 8.27 -0.09 -18.19
C ALA A 213 6.86 -0.73 -18.27
N PRO A 214 6.31 -0.96 -19.47
CA PRO A 214 5.06 -1.69 -19.62
C PRO A 214 5.24 -3.16 -19.22
N ARG A 215 4.13 -3.86 -18.96
CA ARG A 215 4.23 -5.30 -18.70
C ARG A 215 4.55 -6.04 -19.98
N LEU A 216 5.61 -6.84 -19.95
CA LEU A 216 6.12 -7.58 -21.10
C LEU A 216 5.81 -9.08 -20.96
N TYR A 217 5.38 -9.70 -22.06
CA TYR A 217 5.18 -11.14 -22.16
C TYR A 217 5.73 -11.69 -23.47
N LYS A 218 6.03 -12.98 -23.51
CA LYS A 218 6.36 -13.74 -24.72
C LYS A 218 5.53 -15.01 -24.86
N THR A 219 5.27 -15.42 -26.10
CA THR A 219 4.69 -16.72 -26.45
C THR A 219 5.60 -17.39 -27.46
N ASP A 220 6.02 -18.61 -27.17
CA ASP A 220 6.86 -19.44 -28.04
C ASP A 220 5.99 -20.40 -28.88
N PRO A 221 6.23 -20.54 -30.19
CA PRO A 221 5.52 -21.51 -31.03
C PRO A 221 5.53 -22.95 -30.49
N THR A 222 6.63 -23.34 -29.83
CA THR A 222 6.78 -24.68 -29.24
C THR A 222 5.84 -24.92 -28.06
N ASP A 223 5.59 -23.90 -27.23
CA ASP A 223 4.63 -23.96 -26.13
C ASP A 223 3.19 -24.09 -26.64
N VAL A 224 2.86 -23.44 -27.76
CA VAL A 224 1.56 -23.55 -28.45
C VAL A 224 1.35 -24.97 -29.00
N LEU A 225 2.37 -25.54 -29.64
CA LEU A 225 2.33 -26.92 -30.16
C LEU A 225 2.23 -27.95 -29.03
N ALA A 226 2.98 -27.78 -27.93
CA ALA A 226 2.93 -28.67 -26.77
C ALA A 226 1.55 -28.64 -26.08
N ALA A 227 0.94 -27.47 -25.95
CA ALA A 227 -0.42 -27.34 -25.45
C ALA A 227 -1.44 -28.03 -26.37
N GLY A 228 -1.29 -27.88 -27.69
CA GLY A 228 -2.15 -28.56 -28.68
C GLY A 228 -2.02 -30.08 -28.67
N LEU A 229 -0.80 -30.61 -28.48
CA LEU A 229 -0.55 -32.05 -28.36
C LEU A 229 -1.14 -32.64 -27.07
N HIS A 230 -1.07 -31.89 -25.97
CA HIS A 230 -1.68 -32.28 -24.70
C HIS A 230 -3.21 -32.34 -24.77
N ASP A 231 -3.84 -31.35 -25.43
CA ASP A 231 -5.27 -31.34 -25.69
C ASP A 231 -5.71 -32.49 -26.63
N MET A 232 -4.87 -32.88 -27.61
CA MET A 232 -5.10 -34.02 -28.49
C MET A 232 -5.02 -35.38 -27.78
N LEU A 233 -4.11 -35.54 -26.82
CA LEU A 233 -3.84 -36.84 -26.19
C LEU A 233 -4.79 -37.21 -25.03
N GLN A 234 -5.76 -36.36 -24.67
CA GLN A 234 -6.76 -36.57 -23.59
C GLN A 234 -6.19 -37.27 -22.33
N ILE A 235 -4.98 -36.92 -21.89
CA ILE A 235 -4.40 -37.53 -20.69
C ILE A 235 -5.24 -37.11 -19.48
N GLN A 236 -5.97 -38.08 -18.92
CA GLN A 236 -6.95 -37.96 -17.83
C GLN A 236 -6.35 -37.57 -16.46
N GLN A 237 -5.30 -36.77 -16.40
CA GLN A 237 -4.87 -36.19 -15.13
C GLN A 237 -5.67 -34.90 -14.87
N LYS A 238 -6.80 -35.06 -14.18
CA LYS A 238 -7.82 -34.06 -13.79
C LYS A 238 -7.34 -32.76 -13.08
N TRP A 239 -6.04 -32.54 -12.92
CA TRP A 239 -5.50 -31.54 -11.98
C TRP A 239 -4.42 -30.60 -12.50
N MET A 240 -3.88 -30.82 -13.71
CA MET A 240 -3.02 -29.82 -14.37
C MET A 240 -3.91 -28.94 -15.25
N ARG A 241 -4.19 -27.69 -14.84
CA ARG A 241 -4.62 -26.67 -15.81
C ARG A 241 -3.54 -26.65 -16.90
N GLY A 242 -3.92 -26.67 -18.19
CA GLY A 242 -2.98 -26.55 -19.30
C GLY A 242 -1.99 -25.42 -19.05
N ARG A 243 -0.70 -25.67 -19.33
CA ARG A 243 0.38 -24.70 -19.12
C ARG A 243 0.00 -23.37 -19.80
N PRO A 244 0.11 -22.21 -19.13
CA PRO A 244 -0.24 -20.93 -19.75
C PRO A 244 0.64 -20.68 -20.98
N LEU A 245 0.02 -20.25 -22.08
CA LEU A 245 0.67 -20.03 -23.39
C LEU A 245 1.57 -18.77 -23.42
N LYS A 246 1.46 -17.90 -22.41
CA LYS A 246 2.26 -16.69 -22.26
C LYS A 246 3.24 -16.85 -21.09
N THR A 247 4.40 -16.23 -21.19
CA THR A 247 5.37 -16.12 -20.10
C THR A 247 5.70 -14.65 -19.87
N ARG A 248 5.59 -14.16 -18.62
CA ARG A 248 5.97 -12.81 -18.23
C ARG A 248 7.49 -12.69 -18.24
N VAL A 249 8.00 -11.64 -18.89
CA VAL A 249 9.44 -11.39 -19.06
C VAL A 249 9.79 -9.96 -18.67
N GLY A 250 11.08 -9.70 -18.45
CA GLY A 250 11.61 -8.34 -18.20
C GLY A 250 12.12 -7.63 -19.46
N HIS A 251 12.30 -8.36 -20.56
CA HIS A 251 12.88 -7.85 -21.80
C HIS A 251 12.60 -8.80 -22.98
N PHE A 252 12.90 -8.33 -24.19
CA PHE A 252 12.72 -9.08 -25.45
C PHE A 252 14.03 -9.67 -26.02
N GLY A 253 15.14 -9.53 -25.31
CA GLY A 253 16.48 -9.98 -25.73
C GLY A 253 17.56 -9.13 -25.05
N ASP A 254 18.83 -9.48 -25.26
CA ASP A 254 19.97 -8.87 -24.54
C ASP A 254 20.10 -7.36 -24.82
N GLU A 255 19.83 -6.92 -26.06
CA GLU A 255 19.85 -5.49 -26.40
C GLU A 255 18.75 -4.70 -25.69
N HIS A 256 17.55 -5.28 -25.57
CA HIS A 256 16.44 -4.64 -24.87
C HIS A 256 16.63 -4.72 -23.35
N GLU A 257 17.28 -5.75 -22.81
CA GLU A 257 17.57 -5.87 -21.37
C GLU A 257 18.35 -4.67 -20.84
N ALA A 258 19.33 -4.19 -21.63
CA ALA A 258 20.17 -3.07 -21.26
C ALA A 258 19.43 -1.72 -21.12
N LEU A 259 18.19 -1.61 -21.64
CA LEU A 259 17.43 -0.35 -21.66
C LEU A 259 15.99 -0.47 -21.15
N ALA A 260 15.44 -1.67 -20.97
CA ALA A 260 14.05 -1.87 -20.54
C ALA A 260 13.72 -1.13 -19.23
N GLY A 261 14.71 -1.05 -18.33
CA GLY A 261 14.61 -0.37 -17.05
C GLY A 261 14.87 1.14 -17.07
N THR A 262 15.37 1.71 -18.17
CA THR A 262 15.82 3.13 -18.24
C THR A 262 15.22 3.93 -19.39
N CYS A 263 14.67 3.27 -20.42
CA CYS A 263 14.05 3.88 -21.59
C CYS A 263 12.55 3.58 -21.60
N PHE A 264 11.71 4.63 -21.49
CA PHE A 264 10.25 4.48 -21.33
C PHE A 264 9.43 5.06 -22.49
N VAL A 265 10.06 5.40 -23.61
CA VAL A 265 9.35 5.89 -24.79
C VAL A 265 9.25 4.78 -25.82
N TYR A 266 8.02 4.44 -26.21
CA TYR A 266 7.72 3.36 -27.15
C TYR A 266 7.02 3.92 -28.38
N ARG A 267 7.58 3.66 -29.57
CA ARG A 267 7.04 4.11 -30.85
C ARG A 267 6.62 2.91 -31.69
N PHE A 268 5.38 2.91 -32.15
CA PHE A 268 4.78 1.87 -32.99
C PHE A 268 4.52 2.40 -34.39
N LEU A 269 5.05 1.73 -35.42
CA LEU A 269 4.81 2.11 -36.82
C LEU A 269 3.53 1.44 -37.32
N LEU A 270 2.53 2.26 -37.68
CA LEU A 270 1.27 1.79 -38.27
C LEU A 270 1.48 1.30 -39.70
N LYS A 271 0.65 0.34 -40.12
CA LYS A 271 0.68 -0.20 -41.48
C LYS A 271 0.02 0.74 -42.50
N SER A 272 -1.02 1.47 -42.10
CA SER A 272 -1.74 2.44 -42.94
C SER A 272 -1.67 3.83 -42.35
N SER A 273 -1.50 4.85 -43.20
CA SER A 273 -1.61 6.26 -42.79
C SER A 273 -3.03 6.70 -42.51
N ASP A 274 -4.03 6.02 -43.10
CA ASP A 274 -5.45 6.34 -42.90
C ASP A 274 -5.90 6.09 -41.45
N ASP A 275 -5.24 5.13 -40.79
CA ASP A 275 -5.48 4.79 -39.38
C ASP A 275 -5.20 5.96 -38.43
N LEU A 276 -4.35 6.93 -38.81
CA LEU A 276 -4.02 8.09 -37.97
C LEU A 276 -5.24 8.94 -37.63
N VAL A 277 -6.19 9.08 -38.56
CA VAL A 277 -7.42 9.87 -38.33
C VAL A 277 -8.27 9.16 -37.27
N VAL A 278 -8.45 7.85 -37.42
CA VAL A 278 -9.24 7.02 -36.51
C VAL A 278 -8.60 6.97 -35.11
N VAL A 279 -7.27 6.85 -35.02
CA VAL A 279 -6.55 6.90 -33.75
C VAL A 279 -6.80 8.24 -33.04
N ARG A 280 -6.78 9.37 -33.77
CA ARG A 280 -7.04 10.70 -33.18
C ARG A 280 -8.47 10.83 -32.66
N ASP A 281 -9.44 10.24 -33.36
CA ASP A 281 -10.85 10.27 -32.93
C ASP A 281 -11.09 9.55 -31.60
N LEU A 282 -10.18 8.65 -31.19
CA LEU A 282 -10.22 7.97 -29.89
C LEU A 282 -10.01 8.91 -28.70
N ALA A 283 -9.43 10.11 -28.90
CA ALA A 283 -9.28 11.12 -27.84
C ALA A 283 -10.63 11.57 -27.25
N ASN A 284 -11.73 11.39 -27.99
CA ASN A 284 -13.08 11.69 -27.50
C ASN A 284 -13.63 10.64 -26.52
N GLU A 285 -12.92 9.53 -26.29
CA GLU A 285 -13.33 8.52 -25.32
C GLU A 285 -12.87 8.88 -23.91
N ARG A 286 -13.81 8.85 -22.94
CA ARG A 286 -13.60 9.29 -21.54
C ARG A 286 -12.36 8.67 -20.83
N HIS A 287 -11.92 7.49 -21.25
CA HIS A 287 -10.87 6.73 -20.56
C HIS A 287 -9.52 6.73 -21.28
N ILE A 288 -9.45 7.25 -22.51
CA ILE A 288 -8.23 7.28 -23.32
C ILE A 288 -7.49 8.60 -23.03
N PRO A 289 -6.17 8.58 -22.80
CA PRO A 289 -5.36 9.79 -22.66
C PRO A 289 -5.48 10.71 -23.89
N ASP A 290 -5.18 11.99 -23.70
CA ASP A 290 -5.17 12.97 -24.79
C ASP A 290 -4.25 12.51 -25.94
N ILE A 291 -4.63 12.82 -27.17
CA ILE A 291 -3.88 12.43 -28.36
C ILE A 291 -3.45 13.68 -29.11
N ALA A 292 -2.13 13.87 -29.22
CA ALA A 292 -1.51 15.03 -29.84
C ALA A 292 -0.83 14.65 -31.16
N ARG A 293 -0.44 15.67 -31.93
CA ARG A 293 0.36 15.51 -33.16
C ARG A 293 1.80 15.88 -32.88
N TRP A 294 2.71 15.10 -33.45
CA TRP A 294 4.14 15.38 -33.42
C TRP A 294 4.76 15.07 -34.78
N VAL A 295 5.71 15.88 -35.20
CA VAL A 295 6.48 15.65 -36.42
C VAL A 295 7.55 14.61 -36.12
N ASP A 296 7.40 13.43 -36.68
CA ASP A 296 8.17 12.22 -36.34
C ASP A 296 9.65 12.29 -36.76
N HIS A 297 10.42 13.07 -36.02
CA HIS A 297 11.87 13.17 -36.14
C HIS A 297 12.55 12.07 -35.32
N ARG A 298 13.43 11.31 -35.97
CA ARG A 298 14.15 10.20 -35.36
C ARG A 298 15.65 10.38 -35.47
N ALA A 299 16.37 10.02 -34.42
CA ALA A 299 17.82 9.91 -34.43
C ALA A 299 18.28 8.64 -33.72
N LYS A 300 19.58 8.34 -33.82
CA LYS A 300 20.25 7.22 -33.16
C LYS A 300 21.54 7.71 -32.54
N TYR A 301 21.95 7.09 -31.45
CA TYR A 301 23.30 7.27 -30.94
C TYR A 301 24.33 6.62 -31.88
N ASP A 302 25.54 7.18 -31.92
CA ASP A 302 26.67 6.62 -32.67
C ASP A 302 27.17 5.27 -32.13
N ALA A 303 26.72 4.89 -30.93
CA ALA A 303 27.03 3.62 -30.27
C ALA A 303 25.78 2.97 -29.66
N PRO A 304 25.75 1.63 -29.54
CA PRO A 304 24.68 0.94 -28.83
C PRO A 304 24.52 1.45 -27.39
N TYR A 305 23.26 1.50 -26.90
CA TYR A 305 22.97 2.01 -25.56
C TYR A 305 23.71 1.25 -24.45
N SER A 306 23.89 -0.07 -24.61
CA SER A 306 24.69 -0.91 -23.71
C SER A 306 26.14 -0.42 -23.57
N THR A 307 26.74 0.06 -24.65
CA THR A 307 28.11 0.62 -24.65
C THR A 307 28.14 1.97 -23.92
N LEU A 308 27.12 2.81 -24.12
CA LEU A 308 27.00 4.08 -23.38
C LEU A 308 26.86 3.85 -21.87
N MET A 309 26.03 2.88 -21.48
CA MET A 309 25.88 2.47 -20.08
C MET A 309 27.20 1.93 -19.50
N GLN A 310 27.91 1.07 -20.24
CA GLN A 310 29.22 0.55 -19.83
C GLN A 310 30.24 1.68 -19.60
N ARG A 311 30.31 2.67 -20.49
CA ARG A 311 31.17 3.85 -20.34
C ARG A 311 30.83 4.64 -19.08
N PHE A 312 29.54 4.84 -18.79
CA PHE A 312 29.08 5.51 -17.58
C PHE A 312 29.43 4.73 -16.31
N MET A 313 29.23 3.41 -16.30
CA MET A 313 29.60 2.56 -15.15
C MET A 313 31.12 2.53 -14.93
N ALA A 314 31.91 2.52 -16.00
CA ALA A 314 33.37 2.63 -15.93
C ALA A 314 33.80 3.99 -15.37
N PHE A 315 33.18 5.09 -15.84
CA PHE A 315 33.37 6.43 -15.29
C PHE A 315 33.14 6.45 -13.78
N LEU A 316 31.98 6.00 -13.29
CA LEU A 316 31.68 5.95 -11.85
C LEU A 316 32.66 5.12 -11.03
N SER A 317 33.30 4.11 -11.63
CA SER A 317 34.24 3.23 -10.94
C SER A 317 35.64 3.85 -10.84
N GLN A 318 36.02 4.70 -11.80
CA GLN A 318 37.31 5.40 -11.85
C GLN A 318 37.27 6.76 -11.16
N GLU A 319 36.08 7.34 -11.04
CA GLU A 319 35.86 8.68 -10.52
C GLU A 319 36.15 8.78 -9.02
N ASN A 320 37.01 9.72 -8.63
CA ASN A 320 37.41 9.96 -7.24
C ASN A 320 36.40 10.86 -6.49
N MET A 321 35.14 10.44 -6.45
CA MET A 321 34.08 11.11 -5.68
C MET A 321 33.57 10.22 -4.53
N PRO A 322 33.05 10.82 -3.44
CA PRO A 322 32.41 10.06 -2.36
C PRO A 322 31.31 9.12 -2.89
N TYR A 323 31.19 7.93 -2.28
CA TYR A 323 30.22 6.92 -2.70
C TYR A 323 28.80 7.47 -2.78
N ARG A 324 28.38 8.26 -1.79
CA ARG A 324 27.03 8.85 -1.71
C ARG A 324 26.71 9.72 -2.92
N VAL A 325 27.69 10.45 -3.46
CA VAL A 325 27.52 11.28 -4.67
C VAL A 325 27.42 10.42 -5.92
N ARG A 326 28.34 9.45 -6.05
CA ARG A 326 28.33 8.50 -7.18
C ARG A 326 27.05 7.67 -7.22
N PHE A 327 26.48 7.34 -6.06
CA PHE A 327 25.17 6.70 -5.94
C PHE A 327 24.07 7.58 -6.55
N GLN A 328 24.01 8.87 -6.21
CA GLN A 328 22.99 9.77 -6.76
C GLN A 328 23.16 9.97 -8.28
N LEU A 329 24.39 10.04 -8.79
CA LEU A 329 24.62 10.10 -10.24
C LEU A 329 24.12 8.84 -10.94
N GLN A 330 24.39 7.65 -10.37
CA GLN A 330 23.86 6.41 -10.92
C GLN A 330 22.33 6.33 -10.84
N LYS A 331 21.74 6.84 -9.74
CA LYS A 331 20.28 6.95 -9.56
C LYS A 331 19.64 7.73 -10.71
N LEU A 332 20.15 8.92 -11.04
CA LEU A 332 19.60 9.76 -12.12
C LEU A 332 19.56 9.02 -13.46
N VAL A 333 20.57 8.18 -13.75
CA VAL A 333 20.60 7.40 -14.99
C VAL A 333 19.71 6.15 -14.92
N TRP A 334 19.77 5.39 -13.84
CA TRP A 334 19.02 4.13 -13.69
C TRP A 334 17.52 4.33 -13.51
N ASN A 335 17.11 5.48 -12.98
CA ASN A 335 15.70 5.86 -12.89
C ASN A 335 15.17 6.52 -14.19
N GLY A 336 16.05 6.73 -15.16
CA GLY A 336 15.75 7.32 -16.46
C GLY A 336 15.78 8.84 -16.49
N ASP A 337 16.00 9.52 -15.36
CA ASP A 337 15.98 11.00 -15.20
C ASP A 337 16.86 11.72 -16.22
N ILE A 338 18.05 11.19 -16.49
CA ILE A 338 18.96 11.73 -17.51
C ILE A 338 19.67 10.61 -18.28
N SER A 339 20.14 10.92 -19.49
CA SER A 339 20.92 9.96 -20.29
C SER A 339 22.32 9.73 -19.70
N PRO A 340 22.95 8.55 -19.94
CA PRO A 340 24.33 8.29 -19.49
C PRO A 340 25.33 9.36 -19.94
N ALA A 341 25.15 9.91 -21.15
CA ALA A 341 26.02 10.97 -21.68
C ALA A 341 25.84 12.30 -20.92
N LYS A 342 24.59 12.72 -20.66
CA LYS A 342 24.30 13.94 -19.87
C LYS A 342 24.84 13.81 -18.44
N ALA A 343 24.76 12.63 -17.83
CA ALA A 343 25.28 12.38 -16.48
C ALA A 343 26.80 12.56 -16.38
N ILE A 344 27.58 12.11 -17.37
CA ILE A 344 29.03 12.29 -17.39
C ILE A 344 29.38 13.78 -17.48
N SER A 345 28.71 14.53 -18.36
CA SER A 345 28.92 15.98 -18.50
C SER A 345 28.55 16.72 -17.21
N PHE A 346 27.41 16.38 -16.61
CA PHE A 346 26.92 16.98 -15.37
C PHE A 346 27.83 16.72 -14.16
N ALA A 347 28.45 15.54 -14.09
CA ALA A 347 29.33 15.17 -12.99
C ALA A 347 30.50 16.14 -12.75
N SER A 348 30.98 16.83 -13.81
CA SER A 348 32.00 17.87 -13.68
C SER A 348 31.56 19.03 -12.78
N ARG A 349 30.27 19.41 -12.85
CA ARG A 349 29.71 20.48 -12.02
C ARG A 349 29.48 20.03 -10.58
N VAL A 350 29.05 18.79 -10.39
CA VAL A 350 28.92 18.18 -9.06
C VAL A 350 30.28 18.14 -8.35
N ARG A 351 31.35 17.81 -9.09
CA ARG A 351 32.72 17.85 -8.56
C ARG A 351 33.13 19.24 -8.09
N ALA A 352 32.79 20.27 -8.87
CA ALA A 352 33.05 21.66 -8.47
C ALA A 352 32.30 22.04 -7.19
N ALA A 353 31.04 21.61 -7.04
CA ALA A 353 30.25 21.86 -5.84
C ALA A 353 30.85 21.19 -4.59
N LEU A 354 31.41 19.97 -4.71
CA LEU A 354 32.06 19.27 -3.59
C LEU A 354 33.31 19.96 -3.03
N VAL A 355 33.90 20.91 -3.78
CA VAL A 355 35.04 21.70 -3.30
C VAL A 355 34.57 22.85 -2.39
N ILE A 356 33.35 23.33 -2.61
CA ILE A 356 32.80 24.54 -1.97
C ILE A 356 31.88 24.15 -0.81
N GLU A 357 31.04 23.14 -1.03
CA GLU A 357 29.94 22.75 -0.15
C GLU A 357 30.22 21.44 0.61
N ASP A 358 29.53 21.26 1.73
CA ASP A 358 29.56 20.02 2.51
C ASP A 358 28.95 18.85 1.72
N LEU A 359 29.49 17.65 1.93
CA LEU A 359 29.00 16.42 1.31
C LEU A 359 27.49 16.20 1.52
N ASP A 360 26.97 16.45 2.71
CA ASP A 360 25.55 16.26 3.00
C ASP A 360 24.65 17.25 2.25
N ILE A 361 25.13 18.48 2.04
CA ILE A 361 24.44 19.50 1.24
C ILE A 361 24.37 19.04 -0.22
N VAL A 362 25.51 18.63 -0.78
CA VAL A 362 25.59 18.15 -2.17
C VAL A 362 24.71 16.91 -2.39
N VAL A 363 24.74 15.94 -1.47
CA VAL A 363 23.92 14.73 -1.58
C VAL A 363 22.43 15.06 -1.52
N ARG A 364 22.00 15.93 -0.60
CA ARG A 364 20.59 16.31 -0.51
C ARG A 364 20.13 17.12 -1.73
N ALA A 365 20.97 18.01 -2.25
CA ALA A 365 20.67 18.74 -3.48
C ALA A 365 20.49 17.79 -4.69
N LEU A 366 21.35 16.77 -4.81
CA LEU A 366 21.20 15.72 -5.84
C LEU A 366 19.95 14.87 -5.65
N MET A 367 19.52 14.63 -4.40
CA MET A 367 18.26 13.92 -4.13
C MET A 367 17.04 14.74 -4.56
N ARG A 368 17.05 16.06 -4.35
CA ARG A 368 15.98 16.98 -4.79
C ARG A 368 15.91 17.08 -6.31
N LEU A 369 17.08 17.06 -6.97
CA LEU A 369 17.20 17.15 -8.43
C LEU A 369 16.29 16.16 -9.17
N SER A 370 16.15 14.90 -8.72
CA SER A 370 15.30 13.92 -9.40
C SER A 370 13.82 14.30 -9.45
N SER A 371 13.34 15.10 -8.50
CA SER A 371 11.95 15.56 -8.44
C SER A 371 11.71 16.82 -9.29
N ASP A 372 12.74 17.65 -9.46
CA ASP A 372 12.64 18.96 -10.09
C ASP A 372 13.03 18.94 -11.58
N VAL A 373 13.75 17.91 -12.03
CA VAL A 373 14.15 17.77 -13.43
C VAL A 373 12.93 17.51 -14.32
N LYS A 374 12.75 18.38 -15.31
CA LYS A 374 11.81 18.18 -16.40
C LYS A 374 12.32 17.14 -17.38
N TRP A 375 11.39 16.41 -17.98
CA TRP A 375 11.67 15.34 -18.92
C TRP A 375 11.61 15.88 -20.34
N PRO A 376 12.57 15.54 -21.21
CA PRO A 376 12.45 15.79 -22.64
C PRO A 376 11.12 15.25 -23.17
N SER A 377 10.36 16.10 -23.87
CA SER A 377 9.11 15.70 -24.52
C SER A 377 8.74 16.71 -25.61
N PRO A 378 7.84 16.34 -26.54
CA PRO A 378 7.36 17.30 -27.55
C PRO A 378 6.69 18.56 -26.99
N ASP A 379 6.27 18.55 -25.71
CA ASP A 379 5.57 19.67 -25.06
C ASP A 379 6.50 20.51 -24.15
N VAL A 380 7.82 20.26 -24.17
CA VAL A 380 8.82 20.95 -23.34
C VAL A 380 9.88 21.58 -24.25
N GLU A 381 10.36 22.77 -23.89
CA GLU A 381 11.42 23.48 -24.65
C GLU A 381 12.81 22.89 -24.39
N ALA A 382 13.68 22.89 -25.41
CA ALA A 382 15.03 22.32 -25.31
C ALA A 382 15.89 22.96 -24.19
N SER A 383 15.73 24.26 -23.99
CA SER A 383 16.44 25.03 -22.95
C SER A 383 16.00 24.72 -21.53
N GLU A 384 14.94 23.94 -21.33
CA GLU A 384 14.45 23.56 -19.99
C GLU A 384 15.01 22.22 -19.51
N VAL A 385 15.71 21.47 -20.38
CA VAL A 385 16.12 20.07 -20.13
C VAL A 385 17.52 19.73 -20.64
N ASP A 386 18.30 20.74 -21.04
CA ASP A 386 19.70 20.61 -21.40
C ASP A 386 20.62 20.55 -20.17
N VAL A 387 21.93 20.38 -20.38
CA VAL A 387 22.89 20.31 -19.28
C VAL A 387 22.96 21.63 -18.48
N PRO A 388 22.97 22.82 -19.11
CA PRO A 388 22.81 24.09 -18.39
C PRO A 388 21.58 24.18 -17.49
N ALA A 389 20.39 23.77 -17.97
CA ALA A 389 19.17 23.75 -17.16
C ALA A 389 19.31 22.82 -15.95
N LEU A 390 19.86 21.62 -16.15
CA LEU A 390 20.15 20.67 -15.08
C LEU A 390 21.09 21.27 -14.03
N VAL A 391 22.11 22.01 -14.47
CA VAL A 391 23.05 22.71 -13.57
C VAL A 391 22.36 23.81 -12.77
N GLU A 392 21.44 24.55 -13.37
CA GLU A 392 20.69 25.60 -12.69
C GLU A 392 19.76 25.03 -11.62
N VAL A 393 19.01 23.96 -11.94
CA VAL A 393 18.17 23.26 -10.97
C VAL A 393 19.01 22.72 -9.80
N PHE A 394 20.17 22.13 -10.10
CA PHE A 394 21.09 21.66 -9.07
C PHE A 394 21.64 22.79 -8.20
N LYS A 395 21.95 23.95 -8.78
CA LYS A 395 22.41 25.14 -8.04
C LYS A 395 21.33 25.67 -7.10
N ASN A 396 20.08 25.75 -7.55
CA ASN A 396 18.97 26.17 -6.71
C ASN A 396 18.73 25.19 -5.55
N ALA A 397 18.86 23.88 -5.81
CA ALA A 397 18.78 22.85 -4.78
C ALA A 397 19.93 22.94 -3.75
N LEU A 398 21.15 23.30 -4.18
CA LEU A 398 22.28 23.56 -3.29
C LEU A 398 22.01 24.76 -2.39
N GLU A 399 21.60 25.89 -2.97
CA GLU A 399 21.31 27.12 -2.22
C GLU A 399 20.17 26.91 -1.20
N SER A 400 19.07 26.27 -1.60
CA SER A 400 17.97 25.92 -0.67
C SER A 400 18.46 25.02 0.47
N THR A 401 19.29 24.01 0.17
CA THR A 401 19.82 23.10 1.19
C THR A 401 20.79 23.78 2.15
N ALA A 402 21.63 24.68 1.65
CA ALA A 402 22.57 25.45 2.45
C ALA A 402 21.81 26.38 3.42
N ARG A 403 20.78 27.10 2.93
CA ARG A 403 19.91 27.96 3.76
C ARG A 403 19.20 27.17 4.86
N GLU A 404 18.65 26.00 4.54
CA GLU A 404 18.03 25.11 5.54
C GLU A 404 19.02 24.75 6.67
N ARG A 405 20.28 24.53 6.32
CA ARG A 405 21.34 24.23 7.30
C ARG A 405 21.70 25.47 8.14
N GLU A 406 21.78 26.65 7.55
CA GLU A 406 22.09 27.89 8.28
C GLU A 406 21.02 28.25 9.31
N MET A 407 19.74 28.05 8.96
CA MET A 407 18.62 28.29 9.88
C MET A 407 18.53 27.30 11.04
N THR A 408 19.22 26.16 10.95
CA THR A 408 19.28 25.16 12.02
C THR A 408 20.60 25.31 12.77
N ARG A 409 20.62 26.13 13.84
CA ARG A 409 21.82 26.36 14.67
C ARG A 409 22.34 25.06 15.29
N SER A 410 21.46 24.07 15.43
CA SER A 410 21.83 22.68 15.68
C SER A 410 21.51 21.82 14.46
N ASN A 411 22.53 21.16 13.87
CA ASN A 411 22.30 20.04 12.95
C ASN A 411 21.19 19.18 13.55
N ARG A 412 20.02 19.03 12.89
CA ARG A 412 18.94 18.13 13.35
C ARG A 412 19.60 16.81 13.72
N PRO A 413 19.81 16.48 15.01
CA PRO A 413 20.55 15.30 15.33
C PRO A 413 19.59 14.18 14.96
N MET A 414 19.90 13.47 13.87
CA MET A 414 19.20 12.25 13.54
C MET A 414 19.14 11.46 14.85
N HIS A 415 17.93 11.13 15.28
CA HIS A 415 17.72 10.52 16.59
C HIS A 415 18.75 9.39 16.78
N PRO A 416 19.41 9.24 17.94
CA PRO A 416 20.57 8.35 18.08
C PRO A 416 20.34 6.91 17.62
N ASN A 417 19.07 6.48 17.56
CA ASN A 417 18.63 5.16 17.11
C ASN A 417 18.11 5.13 15.64
N HIS A 418 18.34 6.16 14.85
CA HIS A 418 18.05 6.23 13.41
C HIS A 418 19.34 6.33 12.59
N ILE A 419 19.30 5.87 11.35
CA ILE A 419 20.45 5.82 10.45
C ILE A 419 20.01 5.93 8.99
N SER A 420 20.75 6.69 8.18
CA SER A 420 20.43 6.89 6.76
C SER A 420 20.90 5.71 5.92
N ILE A 421 19.97 5.06 5.19
CA ILE A 421 20.21 3.85 4.41
C ILE A 421 19.76 4.04 2.97
N HIS A 422 20.61 3.65 2.01
CA HIS A 422 20.28 3.63 0.58
C HIS A 422 19.38 2.44 0.25
N ARG A 423 18.53 2.61 -0.78
CA ARG A 423 17.57 1.59 -1.21
C ARG A 423 17.70 1.26 -2.69
N ALA A 424 17.33 0.03 -3.05
CA ALA A 424 17.18 -0.42 -4.42
C ALA A 424 15.90 -1.24 -4.60
N GLN A 425 15.11 -0.92 -5.62
CA GLN A 425 13.91 -1.65 -6.00
C GLN A 425 14.15 -2.43 -7.28
N ILE A 426 13.88 -3.73 -7.23
CA ILE A 426 14.08 -4.67 -8.32
C ILE A 426 12.72 -5.00 -8.91
N THR A 427 12.53 -4.63 -10.17
CA THR A 427 11.34 -4.95 -10.96
C THR A 427 11.66 -6.02 -12.00
N PRO A 428 10.64 -6.61 -12.66
CA PRO A 428 10.86 -7.44 -13.84
C PRO A 428 11.78 -6.79 -14.87
N CYS A 429 11.57 -5.50 -15.18
CA CYS A 429 12.30 -4.81 -16.26
C CYS A 429 13.58 -4.06 -15.82
N GLY A 430 13.75 -3.71 -14.55
CA GLY A 430 14.80 -2.77 -14.14
C GLY A 430 15.24 -2.83 -12.68
N THR A 431 16.17 -1.95 -12.33
CA THR A 431 16.64 -1.70 -10.96
C THR A 431 16.63 -0.20 -10.71
N TYR A 432 15.81 0.23 -9.75
CA TYR A 432 15.62 1.64 -9.40
C TYR A 432 16.30 1.94 -8.07
N LEU A 433 16.96 3.09 -7.99
CA LEU A 433 17.71 3.52 -6.80
C LEU A 433 16.97 4.63 -6.07
N ASP A 434 17.06 4.61 -4.74
CA ASP A 434 16.41 5.60 -3.90
C ASP A 434 17.16 5.83 -2.58
N GLY A 435 16.84 6.93 -1.90
CA GLY A 435 17.46 7.33 -0.64
C GLY A 435 18.80 8.07 -0.76
N PRO A 436 19.57 8.18 0.33
CA PRO A 436 19.37 7.46 1.59
C PRO A 436 18.24 8.02 2.46
N HIS A 437 17.52 7.14 3.17
CA HIS A 437 16.42 7.52 4.07
C HIS A 437 16.71 7.11 5.51
N ALA A 438 16.19 7.87 6.47
CA ALA A 438 16.30 7.52 7.88
C ALA A 438 15.51 6.22 8.17
N GLU A 439 16.20 5.22 8.72
CA GLU A 439 15.62 3.98 9.20
C GLU A 439 15.99 3.76 10.68
N THR A 440 15.10 3.11 11.43
CA THR A 440 15.42 2.70 12.81
C THR A 440 16.56 1.68 12.78
N LYS A 441 17.57 1.88 13.62
CA LYS A 441 18.71 0.96 13.70
C LYS A 441 18.27 -0.40 14.26
N ASN A 442 18.54 -1.46 13.51
CA ASN A 442 18.56 -2.82 14.03
C ASN A 442 19.92 -3.14 14.70
N ARG A 443 20.07 -4.36 15.23
CA ARG A 443 21.31 -4.78 15.93
C ARG A 443 22.55 -4.70 15.04
N VAL A 444 22.42 -5.09 13.78
CA VAL A 444 23.52 -5.10 12.81
C VAL A 444 23.95 -3.66 12.51
N LEU A 445 23.00 -2.79 12.19
CA LEU A 445 23.27 -1.38 11.91
C LEU A 445 23.81 -0.61 13.14
N ARG A 446 23.42 -1.00 14.36
CA ARG A 446 24.04 -0.46 15.59
C ARG A 446 25.51 -0.84 15.71
N HIS A 447 25.87 -2.08 15.38
CA HIS A 447 27.24 -2.58 15.51
C HIS A 447 28.20 -2.03 14.42
N TYR A 448 27.68 -1.77 13.22
CA TYR A 448 28.43 -1.29 12.06
C TYR A 448 28.04 0.13 11.64
N SER A 449 27.66 0.99 12.60
CA SER A 449 27.11 2.33 12.35
C SER A 449 28.05 3.26 11.58
N SER A 450 29.37 3.07 11.66
CA SER A 450 30.38 3.84 10.90
C SER A 450 30.53 3.40 9.43
N HIS A 451 29.88 2.32 9.01
CA HIS A 451 30.04 1.72 7.68
C HIS A 451 28.70 1.58 6.94
N VAL A 452 27.72 2.44 7.25
CA VAL A 452 26.33 2.31 6.76
C VAL A 452 26.18 2.41 5.26
N ASP A 453 27.08 3.14 4.59
CA ASP A 453 27.15 3.24 3.13
C ASP A 453 27.54 1.90 2.46
N HIS A 454 27.90 0.89 3.25
CA HIS A 454 28.10 -0.48 2.79
C HIS A 454 26.86 -1.35 2.94
N PHE A 455 25.77 -0.85 3.53
CA PHE A 455 24.49 -1.56 3.64
C PHE A 455 23.48 -0.99 2.65
N LEU A 456 22.70 -1.87 2.03
CA LEU A 456 21.67 -1.52 1.06
C LEU A 456 20.38 -2.27 1.40
N ARG A 457 19.27 -1.55 1.43
CA ARG A 457 17.94 -2.13 1.55
C ARG A 457 17.42 -2.46 0.16
N VAL A 458 17.12 -3.72 -0.11
CA VAL A 458 16.65 -4.19 -1.42
C VAL A 458 15.21 -4.68 -1.33
N GLU A 459 14.37 -4.26 -2.28
CA GLU A 459 12.95 -4.62 -2.36
C GLU A 459 12.62 -5.22 -3.74
N PHE A 460 11.77 -6.26 -3.79
CA PHE A 460 11.35 -6.93 -5.02
C PHE A 460 9.87 -6.65 -5.30
N VAL A 461 9.56 -6.01 -6.42
CA VAL A 461 8.22 -5.50 -6.75
C VAL A 461 7.91 -5.62 -8.24
N ASP A 462 6.66 -5.40 -8.62
CA ASP A 462 6.18 -5.15 -9.98
C ASP A 462 6.49 -3.68 -10.37
N GLU A 463 6.44 -3.33 -11.65
CA GLU A 463 6.66 -1.96 -12.14
C GLU A 463 5.74 -0.91 -11.48
N THR A 464 4.56 -1.34 -11.05
CA THR A 464 3.59 -0.49 -10.33
C THR A 464 3.92 -0.30 -8.84
N GLY A 465 5.00 -0.89 -8.35
CA GLY A 465 5.39 -0.89 -6.93
C GLY A 465 4.65 -1.92 -6.07
N ASP A 466 3.68 -2.68 -6.60
CA ASP A 466 3.00 -3.76 -5.86
C ASP A 466 3.80 -5.07 -5.93
N PRO A 467 3.57 -6.06 -5.05
CA PRO A 467 4.15 -7.40 -5.22
C PRO A 467 3.75 -8.04 -6.56
N VAL A 468 4.66 -8.77 -7.20
CA VAL A 468 4.36 -9.52 -8.43
C VAL A 468 3.28 -10.56 -8.13
N ARG A 469 2.10 -10.40 -8.75
CA ARG A 469 0.93 -11.25 -8.49
C ARG A 469 0.84 -12.41 -9.47
N TYR A 470 0.18 -13.49 -9.03
CA TYR A 470 -0.23 -14.59 -9.91
C TYR A 470 -1.06 -14.08 -11.10
N ASP A 471 -0.66 -14.42 -12.33
CA ASP A 471 -1.48 -14.24 -13.53
C ASP A 471 -1.94 -15.60 -14.05
N PRO A 472 -3.26 -15.88 -14.13
CA PRO A 472 -3.74 -17.13 -14.70
C PRO A 472 -3.43 -17.30 -16.20
N ARG A 473 -3.10 -16.22 -16.92
CA ARG A 473 -2.84 -16.23 -18.36
C ARG A 473 -1.37 -16.43 -18.71
N ALA A 474 -0.46 -16.21 -17.75
CA ALA A 474 0.97 -16.24 -18.01
C ALA A 474 1.77 -16.92 -16.89
N SER A 475 2.79 -17.70 -17.24
CA SER A 475 3.80 -18.10 -16.26
C SER A 475 4.59 -16.87 -15.83
N ILE A 476 4.86 -16.77 -14.52
CA ILE A 476 5.68 -15.70 -13.92
C ILE A 476 7.03 -16.24 -13.42
N ASP A 477 7.33 -17.51 -13.70
CA ASP A 477 8.47 -18.22 -13.14
C ASP A 477 9.79 -17.57 -13.55
N MET A 478 9.90 -17.07 -14.80
CA MET A 478 11.08 -16.34 -15.28
C MET A 478 11.40 -15.10 -14.44
N ILE A 479 10.38 -14.40 -13.91
CA ILE A 479 10.63 -13.22 -13.08
C ILE A 479 11.29 -13.63 -11.76
N PHE A 480 10.80 -14.69 -11.13
CA PHE A 480 11.33 -15.13 -9.85
C PHE A 480 12.64 -15.91 -10.00
N GLU A 481 12.69 -16.92 -10.87
CA GLU A 481 13.84 -17.83 -11.04
C GLU A 481 14.98 -17.23 -11.86
N SER A 482 14.68 -16.38 -12.85
CA SER A 482 15.71 -15.81 -13.74
C SER A 482 16.09 -14.37 -13.37
N ARG A 483 15.13 -13.51 -13.01
CA ARG A 483 15.42 -12.11 -12.65
C ARG A 483 15.76 -11.94 -11.16
N PHE A 484 14.80 -12.19 -10.27
CA PHE A 484 14.98 -11.90 -8.83
C PHE A 484 16.03 -12.78 -8.17
N LYS A 485 16.01 -14.09 -8.44
CA LYS A 485 17.01 -15.03 -7.93
C LYS A 485 18.43 -14.70 -8.38
N THR A 486 18.61 -14.30 -9.64
CA THR A 486 19.92 -13.91 -10.18
C THR A 486 20.46 -12.68 -9.47
N VAL A 487 19.63 -11.69 -9.17
CA VAL A 487 20.04 -10.51 -8.38
C VAL A 487 20.46 -10.91 -6.96
N LEU A 488 19.71 -11.79 -6.29
CA LEU A 488 20.04 -12.30 -4.94
C LEU A 488 21.36 -13.07 -4.90
N LYS A 489 21.63 -13.89 -5.92
CA LYS A 489 22.86 -14.68 -6.03
C LYS A 489 24.06 -13.82 -6.44
N SER A 490 23.91 -13.05 -7.52
CA SER A 490 25.01 -12.33 -8.16
C SER A 490 25.36 -11.02 -7.45
N GLY A 491 24.41 -10.41 -6.74
CA GLY A 491 24.56 -9.08 -6.16
C GLY A 491 24.23 -7.94 -7.13
N ILE A 492 24.40 -6.70 -6.66
CA ILE A 492 24.12 -5.47 -7.43
C ILE A 492 25.38 -4.59 -7.39
N ASN A 493 25.81 -4.09 -8.55
CA ASN A 493 26.92 -3.15 -8.65
C ASN A 493 26.38 -1.71 -8.63
N ILE A 494 26.69 -0.96 -7.57
CA ILE A 494 26.26 0.43 -7.40
C ILE A 494 27.48 1.27 -7.02
N ALA A 495 27.73 2.33 -7.79
CA ALA A 495 28.82 3.28 -7.59
C ALA A 495 30.17 2.57 -7.32
N GLY A 496 30.53 1.60 -8.17
CA GLY A 496 31.78 0.83 -8.06
C GLY A 496 31.85 -0.15 -6.88
N ARG A 497 30.76 -0.35 -6.11
CA ARG A 497 30.67 -1.34 -5.03
C ARG A 497 29.74 -2.48 -5.41
N LYS A 498 30.14 -3.71 -5.10
CA LYS A 498 29.30 -4.91 -5.26
C LYS A 498 28.59 -5.22 -3.94
N PHE A 499 27.28 -5.07 -3.93
CA PHE A 499 26.42 -5.41 -2.81
C PHE A 499 25.93 -6.85 -2.95
N GLU A 500 26.09 -7.66 -1.91
CA GLU A 500 25.66 -9.07 -1.87
C GLU A 500 24.60 -9.32 -0.78
N PHE A 501 23.76 -10.33 -0.98
CA PHE A 501 22.68 -10.68 -0.07
C PHE A 501 23.20 -11.02 1.33
N LEU A 502 22.63 -10.36 2.35
CA LEU A 502 22.98 -10.51 3.77
C LEU A 502 21.89 -11.23 4.57
N GLY A 503 20.61 -10.83 4.44
CA GLY A 503 19.52 -11.45 5.20
C GLY A 503 18.26 -10.62 5.28
N PHE A 504 17.22 -11.13 5.95
CA PHE A 504 15.93 -10.46 6.10
C PHE A 504 15.26 -10.82 7.42
N SER A 505 14.47 -9.90 7.98
CA SER A 505 13.59 -10.17 9.13
C SER A 505 12.27 -10.83 8.68
N HIS A 506 11.45 -11.28 9.64
CA HIS A 506 10.14 -11.85 9.33
C HIS A 506 9.18 -10.85 8.65
N SER A 507 9.18 -9.58 9.09
CA SER A 507 8.41 -8.52 8.42
C SER A 507 8.96 -8.25 7.02
N SER A 508 10.29 -8.24 6.88
CA SER A 508 10.95 -8.06 5.59
C SER A 508 10.59 -9.15 4.57
N LEU A 509 10.53 -10.41 4.99
CA LEU A 509 10.10 -11.52 4.13
C LEU A 509 8.68 -11.30 3.59
N ARG A 510 7.75 -10.89 4.45
CA ARG A 510 6.35 -10.62 4.07
C ARG A 510 6.19 -9.39 3.18
N SER A 511 7.09 -8.41 3.29
CA SER A 511 7.14 -7.25 2.41
C SER A 511 8.05 -7.43 1.19
N GLN A 512 8.62 -8.62 0.98
CA GLN A 512 9.56 -8.91 -0.11
C GLN A 512 10.79 -7.97 -0.12
N THR A 513 11.28 -7.62 1.07
CA THR A 513 12.48 -6.81 1.30
C THR A 513 13.60 -7.63 1.94
N CYS A 514 14.85 -7.20 1.75
CA CYS A 514 16.03 -7.80 2.39
C CYS A 514 17.20 -6.81 2.48
N TRP A 515 18.24 -7.21 3.20
CA TRP A 515 19.49 -6.47 3.36
C TRP A 515 20.56 -7.04 2.45
N PHE A 516 21.30 -6.15 1.81
CA PHE A 516 22.54 -6.45 1.11
C PHE A 516 23.70 -5.69 1.77
N VAL A 517 24.93 -6.20 1.61
CA VAL A 517 26.14 -5.57 2.12
C VAL A 517 27.27 -5.60 1.09
N ALA A 518 28.05 -4.53 0.99
CA ALA A 518 29.29 -4.47 0.24
C ALA A 518 30.48 -4.68 1.19
N PRO A 519 31.55 -5.39 0.80
CA PRO A 519 32.68 -5.63 1.71
C PRO A 519 33.35 -4.36 2.24
N PHE A 520 33.80 -4.39 3.50
CA PHE A 520 34.55 -3.29 4.14
C PHE A 520 35.54 -3.81 5.19
N TYR A 521 36.52 -2.99 5.56
CA TYR A 521 37.48 -3.31 6.62
C TYR A 521 37.15 -2.54 7.89
N LYS A 522 37.15 -3.23 9.03
CA LYS A 522 37.07 -2.62 10.37
C LYS A 522 38.06 -3.34 11.27
N ASP A 523 38.91 -2.60 11.98
CA ASP A 523 39.94 -3.15 12.86
C ASP A 523 40.85 -4.20 12.17
N ARG A 524 41.20 -3.96 10.90
CA ARG A 524 41.97 -4.85 10.00
C ARG A 524 41.28 -6.19 9.64
N ILE A 525 40.01 -6.36 9.99
CA ILE A 525 39.19 -7.52 9.63
C ILE A 525 38.31 -7.16 8.43
N LEU A 526 38.25 -8.05 7.44
CA LEU A 526 37.34 -7.93 6.30
C LEU A 526 35.94 -8.41 6.66
N TYR A 527 34.98 -7.49 6.63
CA TYR A 527 33.56 -7.77 6.82
C TYR A 527 32.86 -7.90 5.47
N ASN A 528 32.15 -9.00 5.28
CA ASN A 528 31.28 -9.32 4.15
C ASN A 528 30.01 -10.03 4.69
N ALA A 529 29.11 -10.49 3.82
CA ALA A 529 27.87 -11.13 4.28
C ALA A 529 28.13 -12.34 5.18
N SER A 530 29.10 -13.19 4.83
CA SER A 530 29.43 -14.40 5.57
C SER A 530 30.01 -14.09 6.96
N THR A 531 31.01 -13.22 7.04
CA THR A 531 31.66 -12.88 8.33
C THR A 531 30.74 -12.09 9.24
N ILE A 532 29.86 -11.25 8.68
CA ILE A 532 28.81 -10.59 9.48
C ILE A 532 27.88 -11.63 10.10
N ILE A 533 27.34 -12.58 9.32
CA ILE A 533 26.42 -13.61 9.83
C ILE A 533 27.07 -14.47 10.92
N GLN A 534 28.33 -14.89 10.73
CA GLN A 534 29.08 -15.66 11.73
C GLN A 534 29.20 -14.93 13.07
N ASN A 535 29.32 -13.60 13.04
CA ASN A 535 29.39 -12.78 14.24
C ASN A 535 28.03 -12.56 14.93
N LEU A 536 26.91 -12.87 14.27
CA LEU A 536 25.57 -12.70 14.85
C LEU A 536 25.18 -13.84 15.79
N GLY A 537 25.68 -15.06 15.57
CA GLY A 537 25.21 -16.26 16.27
C GLY A 537 25.79 -17.54 15.69
N ARG A 538 25.67 -18.63 16.45
CA ARG A 538 25.97 -19.99 15.97
C ARG A 538 24.71 -20.63 15.41
N PHE A 539 24.71 -20.89 14.11
CA PHE A 539 23.56 -21.43 13.39
C PHE A 539 23.78 -22.85 12.85
N ASP A 540 24.97 -23.43 13.04
CA ASP A 540 25.41 -24.70 12.42
C ASP A 540 24.52 -25.90 12.78
N HIS A 541 23.85 -25.83 13.93
CA HIS A 541 22.90 -26.84 14.41
C HIS A 541 21.55 -26.80 13.68
N ILE A 542 21.28 -25.76 12.90
CA ILE A 542 20.03 -25.57 12.16
C ILE A 542 20.25 -26.03 10.72
N GLN A 543 19.55 -27.09 10.32
CA GLN A 543 19.65 -27.67 8.98
C GLN A 543 18.46 -27.30 8.07
N SER A 544 17.59 -26.39 8.53
CA SER A 544 16.44 -25.89 7.80
C SER A 544 16.69 -24.45 7.34
N PRO A 545 16.67 -24.16 6.01
CA PRO A 545 16.93 -22.82 5.49
C PRO A 545 15.96 -21.77 6.03
N ALA A 546 14.67 -22.08 6.07
CA ALA A 546 13.64 -21.17 6.57
C ALA A 546 13.85 -20.82 8.04
N LYS A 547 14.14 -21.83 8.87
CA LYS A 547 14.40 -21.62 10.30
C LYS A 547 15.68 -20.84 10.54
N GLN A 548 16.76 -21.17 9.84
CA GLN A 548 18.02 -20.45 9.97
C GLN A 548 17.88 -19.00 9.52
N ALA A 549 17.21 -18.76 8.39
CA ALA A 549 16.88 -17.41 7.92
C ALA A 549 16.03 -16.66 8.95
N ALA A 550 15.02 -17.29 9.54
CA ALA A 550 14.22 -16.69 10.61
C ALA A 550 15.06 -16.36 11.85
N ARG A 551 16.08 -17.17 12.20
CA ARG A 551 16.96 -16.91 13.35
C ARG A 551 17.92 -15.77 13.11
N ILE A 552 18.57 -15.74 11.95
CA ILE A 552 19.37 -14.61 11.46
C ILE A 552 18.50 -13.34 11.42
N GLY A 553 17.29 -13.44 10.86
CA GLY A 553 16.34 -12.34 10.72
C GLY A 553 15.93 -11.63 12.00
N GLN A 554 16.04 -12.28 13.16
CA GLN A 554 15.76 -11.66 14.45
C GLN A 554 16.73 -10.51 14.77
N THR A 555 17.97 -10.53 14.26
CA THR A 555 18.95 -9.46 14.47
C THR A 555 18.71 -8.24 13.57
N PHE A 556 17.92 -8.41 12.51
CA PHE A 556 17.50 -7.37 11.57
C PHE A 556 16.14 -6.75 11.93
N SER A 557 15.63 -7.03 13.12
CA SER A 557 14.38 -6.42 13.58
C SER A 557 14.65 -5.01 14.10
N ASP A 558 13.76 -4.09 13.75
CA ASP A 558 13.87 -2.70 14.17
C ASP A 558 13.57 -2.56 15.66
N THR A 559 14.48 -1.92 16.39
CA THR A 559 14.41 -1.81 17.86
C THR A 559 14.81 -0.41 18.26
N LEU A 560 13.87 0.37 18.78
CA LEU A 560 14.08 1.78 19.14
C LEU A 560 14.92 1.97 20.39
N THR A 561 15.02 0.97 21.26
CA THR A 561 15.74 1.06 22.54
C THR A 561 16.58 -0.19 22.75
N SER A 562 17.83 0.00 23.14
CA SER A 562 18.81 -1.05 23.38
C SER A 562 19.51 -0.77 24.71
N ILE A 563 19.20 -1.53 25.75
CA ILE A 563 19.67 -1.28 27.12
C ILE A 563 20.72 -2.33 27.51
N PRO A 564 21.96 -1.94 27.84
CA PRO A 564 23.00 -2.88 28.22
C PRO A 564 22.68 -3.56 29.55
N ILE A 565 22.92 -4.87 29.61
CA ILE A 565 22.78 -5.69 30.82
C ILE A 565 23.96 -6.64 30.94
N SER A 566 24.47 -6.84 32.16
CA SER A 566 25.53 -7.82 32.42
C SER A 566 24.95 -9.23 32.39
N ASP A 567 25.68 -10.16 31.80
CA ASP A 567 25.40 -11.61 31.79
C ASP A 567 25.07 -12.20 33.18
N LYS A 568 25.76 -11.74 34.24
CA LYS A 568 25.58 -12.19 35.63
C LYS A 568 24.18 -11.93 36.19
N TYR A 569 23.41 -11.03 35.57
CA TYR A 569 22.04 -10.75 35.96
C TYR A 569 21.02 -11.57 35.16
N ILE A 570 21.47 -12.30 34.14
CA ILE A 570 20.64 -13.14 33.29
C ILE A 570 20.69 -14.57 33.84
N SER A 571 19.54 -15.16 34.10
CA SER A 571 19.43 -16.58 34.45
C SER A 571 18.40 -17.29 33.58
N ILE A 572 18.54 -18.62 33.44
CA ILE A 572 17.61 -19.46 32.69
C ILE A 572 16.75 -20.24 33.69
N GLY A 573 15.48 -19.87 33.81
CA GLY A 573 14.46 -20.62 34.55
C GLY A 573 13.88 -21.76 33.71
N LYS A 574 13.28 -22.77 34.36
CA LYS A 574 12.63 -23.91 33.67
C LYS A 574 11.32 -23.50 33.02
N ASP A 575 10.99 -24.01 31.85
CA ASP A 575 9.63 -23.84 31.32
C ASP A 575 8.58 -24.52 32.22
N VAL A 576 7.37 -23.96 32.28
CA VAL A 576 6.22 -24.55 32.97
C VAL A 576 5.52 -25.48 32.01
N GLU A 577 5.74 -26.78 32.19
CA GLU A 577 5.19 -27.82 31.32
C GLU A 577 4.14 -28.65 32.03
N ARG A 578 3.00 -28.89 31.37
CA ARG A 578 1.96 -29.81 31.83
C ARG A 578 1.35 -30.52 30.63
N ASN A 579 1.13 -31.84 30.75
CA ASN A 579 0.49 -32.66 29.70
C ASN A 579 1.13 -32.49 28.30
N GLY A 580 2.45 -32.33 28.24
CA GLY A 580 3.19 -32.13 26.99
C GLY A 580 3.00 -30.76 26.33
N ARG A 581 2.44 -29.77 27.05
CA ARG A 581 2.27 -28.39 26.61
C ARG A 581 3.08 -27.43 27.50
N VAL A 582 3.57 -26.35 26.91
CA VAL A 582 4.40 -25.34 27.57
C VAL A 582 3.55 -24.10 27.88
N PHE A 583 3.19 -23.90 29.14
CA PHE A 583 2.37 -22.77 29.59
C PHE A 583 3.14 -21.45 29.63
N SER A 584 4.47 -21.52 29.69
CA SER A 584 5.39 -20.39 29.69
C SER A 584 6.03 -20.09 28.33
N ASP A 585 5.48 -20.59 27.21
CA ASP A 585 6.13 -20.53 25.90
C ASP A 585 6.38 -19.09 25.47
N GLY A 586 7.65 -18.67 25.52
CA GLY A 586 8.06 -17.33 25.09
C GLY A 586 7.98 -16.24 26.16
N VAL A 587 7.74 -16.54 27.45
CA VAL A 587 7.65 -15.50 28.50
C VAL A 587 8.64 -15.70 29.66
N GLY A 588 9.25 -14.58 30.10
CA GLY A 588 10.16 -14.50 31.23
C GLY A 588 9.79 -13.34 32.19
N THR A 589 10.68 -13.07 33.14
CA THR A 589 10.45 -12.03 34.17
C THR A 589 11.67 -11.15 34.41
N ILE A 590 11.41 -9.93 34.90
CA ILE A 590 12.44 -8.99 35.35
C ILE A 590 12.14 -8.48 36.75
N SER A 591 13.20 -8.14 37.49
CA SER A 591 13.08 -7.49 38.79
C SER A 591 12.75 -6.00 38.67
N PRO A 592 12.28 -5.35 39.76
CA PRO A 592 12.09 -3.90 39.79
C PRO A 592 13.35 -3.12 39.39
N SER A 593 14.55 -3.56 39.78
CA SER A 593 15.78 -2.85 39.43
C SER A 593 16.07 -2.84 37.92
N VAL A 594 15.79 -3.94 37.22
CA VAL A 594 15.93 -3.99 35.75
C VAL A 594 14.80 -3.19 35.08
N MET A 595 13.60 -3.22 35.64
CA MET A 595 12.48 -2.38 35.20
C MET A 595 12.84 -0.88 35.23
N TYR A 596 13.41 -0.39 36.32
CA TYR A 596 13.86 1.00 36.43
C TYR A 596 14.96 1.35 35.43
N MET A 597 15.87 0.41 35.13
CA MET A 597 16.85 0.60 34.06
C MET A 597 16.17 0.80 32.71
N ILE A 598 15.15 0.01 32.39
CA ILE A 598 14.37 0.17 31.16
C ILE A 598 13.65 1.53 31.15
N TRP A 599 12.97 1.91 32.22
CA TRP A 599 12.22 3.18 32.28
C TRP A 599 13.09 4.42 32.13
N LYS A 600 14.34 4.37 32.59
CA LYS A 600 15.31 5.46 32.45
C LYS A 600 15.64 5.76 30.99
N ASP A 601 15.73 4.74 30.14
CA ASP A 601 16.12 4.92 28.73
C ASP A 601 14.91 4.92 27.79
N HIS A 602 13.89 4.10 28.09
CA HIS A 602 12.73 3.88 27.22
C HIS A 602 11.60 4.90 27.41
N SER A 603 11.47 5.51 28.60
CA SER A 603 10.21 6.18 28.99
C SER A 603 10.35 7.58 29.56
N LEU A 604 11.47 8.29 29.38
CA LEU A 604 11.62 9.68 29.87
C LEU A 604 10.51 10.63 29.37
N ARG A 605 9.85 10.29 28.24
CA ARG A 605 8.85 11.13 27.55
C ARG A 605 7.40 10.65 27.72
N THR A 606 7.14 9.53 28.38
CA THR A 606 5.78 8.99 28.53
C THR A 606 5.24 9.19 29.95
N VAL A 607 4.01 9.71 30.06
CA VAL A 607 3.30 9.88 31.34
C VAL A 607 3.11 8.52 32.05
N VAL A 608 2.88 7.46 31.28
CA VAL A 608 2.74 6.08 31.78
C VAL A 608 4.03 5.31 31.58
N LYS A 609 4.45 4.55 32.61
CA LYS A 609 5.63 3.68 32.59
C LYS A 609 5.20 2.21 32.45
N PRO A 610 5.57 1.50 31.37
CA PRO A 610 5.04 0.17 31.07
C PRO A 610 5.61 -0.92 31.99
N THR A 611 4.86 -1.98 32.27
CA THR A 611 5.29 -3.10 33.16
C THR A 611 5.52 -4.43 32.45
N VAL A 612 5.23 -4.49 31.16
CA VAL A 612 5.44 -5.64 30.28
C VAL A 612 6.10 -5.20 28.98
N PHE A 613 7.03 -6.00 28.47
CA PHE A 613 7.80 -5.69 27.26
C PHE A 613 7.97 -6.91 26.38
N GLN A 614 7.84 -6.70 25.07
CA GLN A 614 8.34 -7.62 24.08
C GLN A 614 9.81 -7.30 23.81
N ILE A 615 10.68 -8.29 23.90
CA ILE A 615 12.12 -8.10 23.80
C ILE A 615 12.79 -9.03 22.80
N ARG A 616 13.96 -8.57 22.34
CA ARG A 616 15.03 -9.39 21.79
C ARG A 616 16.26 -9.21 22.65
N LEU A 617 16.93 -10.30 22.99
CA LEU A 617 18.18 -10.28 23.76
C LEU A 617 19.07 -11.40 23.26
N ALA A 618 20.17 -11.05 22.58
CA ALA A 618 21.04 -12.04 21.95
C ALA A 618 20.22 -13.00 21.05
N GLY A 619 20.28 -14.31 21.31
CA GLY A 619 19.47 -15.32 20.63
C GLY A 619 18.10 -15.58 21.25
N ALA A 620 17.71 -14.86 22.30
CA ALA A 620 16.41 -14.96 22.95
C ALA A 620 15.39 -13.96 22.38
N LYS A 621 14.13 -14.41 22.27
CA LYS A 621 12.96 -13.61 21.88
C LYS A 621 11.78 -13.98 22.77
N GLY A 622 11.04 -12.98 23.24
CA GLY A 622 9.79 -13.22 23.96
C GLY A 622 9.25 -12.01 24.72
N MET A 623 8.29 -12.25 25.62
CA MET A 623 7.79 -11.27 26.58
C MET A 623 8.57 -11.34 27.89
N ILE A 624 8.71 -10.19 28.56
CA ILE A 624 9.15 -10.10 29.95
C ILE A 624 8.16 -9.24 30.75
N SER A 625 7.83 -9.67 31.96
CA SER A 625 6.95 -8.96 32.89
C SER A 625 7.64 -8.66 34.22
N LEU A 626 7.15 -7.67 34.95
CA LEU A 626 7.62 -7.39 36.31
C LEU A 626 7.30 -8.55 37.25
N ASP A 627 8.32 -9.05 37.95
CA ASP A 627 8.15 -9.87 39.14
C ASP A 627 8.71 -9.12 40.35
N SER A 628 7.81 -8.50 41.12
CA SER A 628 8.17 -7.68 42.29
C SER A 628 8.72 -8.49 43.45
N ARG A 629 8.63 -9.82 43.42
CA ARG A 629 9.24 -10.71 44.43
C ARG A 629 10.75 -10.80 44.28
N LYS A 630 11.30 -10.48 43.10
CA LYS A 630 12.75 -10.58 42.82
C LYS A 630 13.51 -9.38 43.39
N LYS A 631 14.61 -9.66 44.10
CA LYS A 631 15.52 -8.65 44.67
C LYS A 631 16.72 -8.40 43.75
N GLY A 632 17.29 -7.19 43.81
CA GLY A 632 18.45 -6.81 43.01
C GLY A 632 18.18 -6.77 41.50
N LYS A 633 19.22 -6.73 40.68
CA LYS A 633 19.11 -6.83 39.22
C LYS A 633 18.96 -8.29 38.81
N SER A 634 17.84 -8.65 38.18
CA SER A 634 17.60 -10.01 37.70
C SER A 634 16.70 -9.99 36.48
N LEU A 635 17.10 -10.74 35.45
CA LEU A 635 16.34 -11.06 34.25
C LEU A 635 16.32 -12.57 34.09
N VAL A 636 15.13 -13.18 34.05
CA VAL A 636 14.94 -14.63 33.91
C VAL A 636 14.39 -14.92 32.54
N LEU A 637 15.17 -15.63 31.74
CA LEU A 637 14.76 -16.22 30.47
C LEU A 637 14.35 -17.68 30.67
N ARG A 638 13.70 -18.27 29.67
CA ARG A 638 13.36 -19.71 29.65
C ARG A 638 13.88 -20.38 28.38
N PRO A 639 14.06 -21.72 28.35
CA PRO A 639 14.47 -22.46 27.17
C PRO A 639 13.62 -22.15 25.94
N SER A 640 12.30 -22.07 26.09
CA SER A 640 11.35 -21.69 25.04
C SER A 640 11.68 -20.33 24.39
N MET A 641 12.32 -19.40 25.10
CA MET A 641 12.70 -18.08 24.57
C MET A 641 13.99 -18.13 23.74
N ILE A 642 14.91 -19.07 24.01
CA ILE A 642 16.25 -19.11 23.41
C ILE A 642 16.20 -19.83 22.07
N LYS A 643 16.45 -19.09 20.99
CA LYS A 643 16.27 -19.58 19.62
C LYS A 643 17.58 -19.97 18.92
N PHE A 644 18.71 -19.44 19.38
CA PHE A 644 20.07 -19.80 18.98
C PHE A 644 21.09 -19.33 20.03
N HIS A 645 22.31 -19.85 19.98
CA HIS A 645 23.39 -19.47 20.91
C HIS A 645 24.36 -18.49 20.24
N LEU A 646 25.00 -17.64 21.05
CA LEU A 646 26.03 -16.72 20.57
C LEU A 646 27.41 -17.41 20.46
N PRO A 647 28.36 -16.83 19.71
CA PRO A 647 29.76 -17.24 19.78
C PRO A 647 30.36 -16.99 21.17
N ASN A 648 31.34 -17.80 21.59
CA ASN A 648 31.99 -17.68 22.90
C ASN A 648 32.72 -16.33 23.11
N SER A 649 33.03 -15.60 22.04
CA SER A 649 33.66 -14.29 22.07
C SER A 649 32.69 -13.12 22.30
N TYR A 650 31.38 -13.38 22.32
CA TYR A 650 30.37 -12.32 22.39
C TYR A 650 30.04 -11.94 23.84
N ASN A 651 30.44 -10.75 24.26
CA ASN A 651 30.31 -10.28 25.66
C ASN A 651 29.30 -9.13 25.86
N ALA A 652 28.51 -8.77 24.84
CA ALA A 652 27.67 -7.57 24.86
C ALA A 652 26.15 -7.87 24.84
N PHE A 653 25.54 -8.07 26.01
CA PHE A 653 24.11 -8.31 26.13
C PHE A 653 23.32 -7.00 26.21
N ASN A 654 22.35 -6.84 25.31
CA ASN A 654 21.44 -5.71 25.29
C ASN A 654 19.99 -6.20 25.28
N ILE A 655 19.15 -5.60 26.12
CA ILE A 655 17.69 -5.74 26.07
C ILE A 655 17.20 -4.81 24.97
N GLU A 656 16.73 -5.37 23.86
CA GLU A 656 16.21 -4.62 22.73
C GLU A 656 14.68 -4.62 22.79
N ILE A 657 14.07 -3.46 23.04
CA ILE A 657 12.62 -3.34 23.20
C ILE A 657 11.94 -3.27 21.83
N CYS A 658 10.95 -4.13 21.65
CA CYS A 658 10.22 -4.32 20.39
C CYS A 658 8.76 -3.88 20.51
N GLY A 659 8.21 -3.94 21.73
CA GLY A 659 6.86 -3.53 22.07
C GLY A 659 6.73 -3.39 23.58
N SER A 660 5.77 -2.58 24.05
CA SER A 660 5.54 -2.38 25.49
C SER A 660 4.08 -2.06 25.79
N GLY A 661 3.62 -2.45 26.98
CA GLY A 661 2.26 -2.22 27.47
C GLY A 661 1.99 -0.78 27.91
N LEU A 662 2.21 0.21 27.03
CA LEU A 662 2.03 1.63 27.36
C LEU A 662 0.57 2.04 27.53
N LYS A 663 -0.33 1.49 26.72
CA LYS A 663 -1.78 1.74 26.77
C LYS A 663 -2.55 0.50 26.34
N PRO A 664 -3.80 0.31 26.84
CA PRO A 664 -4.68 -0.71 26.29
C PRO A 664 -4.98 -0.39 24.82
N LEU A 665 -5.04 -1.41 23.96
CA LEU A 665 -5.33 -1.20 22.54
C LEU A 665 -6.83 -1.35 22.30
N PRO A 666 -7.47 -0.44 21.54
CA PRO A 666 -8.87 -0.55 21.20
C PRO A 666 -9.12 -1.79 20.32
N PHE A 667 -10.16 -2.54 20.67
CA PHE A 667 -10.57 -3.70 19.88
C PHE A 667 -11.49 -3.30 18.73
N PHE A 668 -11.27 -3.94 17.58
CA PHE A 668 -12.13 -3.84 16.41
C PHE A 668 -12.51 -5.24 15.94
N LEU A 669 -13.80 -5.44 15.70
CA LEU A 669 -14.27 -6.57 14.90
C LEU A 669 -13.64 -6.50 13.51
N ASN A 670 -13.50 -7.67 12.89
CA ASN A 670 -13.08 -7.80 11.50
C ASN A 670 -13.98 -8.85 10.83
N ALA A 671 -13.99 -8.87 9.49
CA ALA A 671 -14.88 -9.74 8.74
C ALA A 671 -14.75 -11.24 9.10
N GLN A 672 -13.54 -11.75 9.36
CA GLN A 672 -13.35 -13.15 9.78
C GLN A 672 -13.98 -13.43 11.13
N LEU A 673 -13.70 -12.59 12.14
CA LEU A 673 -14.23 -12.78 13.49
C LEU A 673 -15.75 -12.58 13.54
N ILE A 674 -16.29 -11.63 12.78
CA ILE A 674 -17.75 -11.45 12.66
C ILE A 674 -18.38 -12.73 12.12
N LYS A 675 -17.80 -13.33 11.08
CA LYS A 675 -18.34 -14.57 10.52
C LYS A 675 -18.28 -15.73 11.51
N ILE A 676 -17.19 -15.85 12.27
CA ILE A 676 -17.10 -16.86 13.36
C ILE A 676 -18.18 -16.61 14.42
N LEU A 677 -18.35 -15.37 14.89
CA LEU A 677 -19.34 -15.04 15.92
C LEU A 677 -20.79 -15.25 15.44
N GLU A 678 -21.10 -14.90 14.19
CA GLU A 678 -22.38 -15.22 13.53
C GLU A 678 -22.63 -16.73 13.59
N ASP A 679 -21.65 -17.54 13.16
CA ASP A 679 -21.78 -18.99 13.17
C ASP A 679 -21.78 -19.58 14.59
N LEU A 680 -21.21 -18.90 15.58
CA LEU A 680 -21.34 -19.27 17.00
C LEU A 680 -22.66 -18.79 17.65
N GLY A 681 -23.54 -18.16 16.87
CA GLY A 681 -24.92 -17.83 17.23
C GLY A 681 -25.14 -16.41 17.77
N VAL A 682 -24.18 -15.49 17.62
CA VAL A 682 -24.39 -14.07 17.95
C VAL A 682 -25.39 -13.46 16.96
N ASP A 683 -26.38 -12.72 17.47
CA ASP A 683 -27.47 -12.18 16.66
C ASP A 683 -27.02 -11.04 15.72
N ASP A 684 -27.51 -11.06 14.48
CA ASP A 684 -27.25 -10.04 13.45
C ASP A 684 -27.47 -8.59 13.93
N SER A 685 -28.51 -8.40 14.75
CA SER A 685 -28.91 -7.09 15.27
C SER A 685 -27.79 -6.42 16.08
N VAL A 686 -26.91 -7.20 16.71
CA VAL A 686 -25.79 -6.70 17.49
C VAL A 686 -24.76 -6.05 16.59
N PHE A 687 -24.34 -6.73 15.53
CA PHE A 687 -23.37 -6.20 14.56
C PHE A 687 -23.92 -4.99 13.81
N LEU A 688 -25.19 -5.06 13.38
CA LEU A 688 -25.86 -3.96 12.71
C LEU A 688 -25.96 -2.71 13.60
N ARG A 689 -26.29 -2.89 14.88
CA ARG A 689 -26.30 -1.80 15.86
C ARG A 689 -24.92 -1.17 16.04
N LEU A 690 -23.89 -1.99 16.29
CA LEU A 690 -22.51 -1.48 16.46
C LEU A 690 -22.03 -0.70 15.24
N GLN A 691 -22.35 -1.16 14.02
CA GLN A 691 -22.03 -0.41 12.81
C GLN A 691 -22.87 0.86 12.66
N ALA A 692 -24.17 0.81 12.97
CA ALA A 692 -25.05 1.98 12.91
C ALA A 692 -24.61 3.07 13.90
N ASP A 693 -24.16 2.69 15.10
CA ASP A 693 -23.62 3.60 16.10
C ASP A 693 -22.35 4.30 15.58
N GLU A 694 -21.43 3.55 14.96
CA GLU A 694 -20.22 4.12 14.37
C GLU A 694 -20.54 5.02 13.17
N ILE A 695 -21.47 4.64 12.29
CA ILE A 695 -21.92 5.50 11.18
C ILE A 695 -22.55 6.79 11.71
N SER A 696 -23.35 6.70 12.78
CA SER A 696 -23.98 7.86 13.41
C SER A 696 -22.93 8.79 14.03
N ARG A 697 -21.90 8.22 14.66
CA ARG A 697 -20.73 8.95 15.16
C ARG A 697 -19.99 9.66 14.02
N LEU A 698 -19.79 9.00 12.86
CA LEU A 698 -19.19 9.62 11.68
C LEU A 698 -20.04 10.76 11.11
N ARG A 699 -21.37 10.60 11.02
CA ARG A 699 -22.29 11.67 10.56
C ARG A 699 -22.25 12.89 11.47
N ALA A 700 -22.18 12.68 12.78
CA ALA A 700 -22.18 13.76 13.77
C ALA A 700 -20.92 14.65 13.70
N THR A 701 -19.85 14.23 13.01
CA THR A 701 -18.68 15.07 12.75
C THR A 701 -18.97 16.23 11.79
N ALA A 702 -20.08 16.18 11.03
CA ALA A 702 -20.47 17.25 10.12
C ALA A 702 -21.15 18.42 10.85
N THR A 703 -21.83 18.14 11.97
CA THR A 703 -22.72 19.09 12.65
C THR A 703 -22.21 19.53 14.03
N SER A 704 -21.21 18.86 14.60
CA SER A 704 -20.67 19.16 15.92
C SER A 704 -19.15 19.24 15.90
N THR A 705 -18.64 20.45 16.19
CA THR A 705 -17.21 20.78 16.34
C THR A 705 -16.51 19.86 17.34
N ALA A 706 -17.05 19.74 18.56
CA ALA A 706 -16.49 18.88 19.60
C ALA A 706 -16.39 17.39 19.18
N LYS A 707 -17.40 16.89 18.45
CA LYS A 707 -17.36 15.50 17.93
C LYS A 707 -16.37 15.34 16.78
N ALA A 708 -16.22 16.35 15.92
CA ALA A 708 -15.22 16.37 14.86
C ALA A 708 -13.79 16.35 15.43
N ALA A 709 -13.51 17.21 16.42
CA ALA A 709 -12.23 17.24 17.12
C ALA A 709 -11.92 15.90 17.80
N ARG A 710 -12.86 15.35 18.58
CA ARG A 710 -12.70 14.04 19.22
C ARG A 710 -12.52 12.89 18.23
N PHE A 711 -13.17 12.95 17.07
CA PHE A 711 -12.98 11.98 16.00
C PHE A 711 -11.55 11.98 15.47
N LEU A 712 -10.97 13.15 15.20
CA LEU A 712 -9.58 13.28 14.77
C LEU A 712 -8.59 12.77 15.83
N GLU A 713 -8.84 13.08 17.11
CA GLU A 713 -8.03 12.58 18.23
C GLU A 713 -8.05 11.04 18.32
N ASP A 714 -9.25 10.45 18.34
CA ASP A 714 -9.44 8.99 18.46
C ASP A 714 -8.83 8.23 17.27
N THR A 715 -8.74 8.88 16.11
CA THR A 715 -8.22 8.28 14.88
C THR A 715 -6.73 8.54 14.64
N ASN A 716 -6.09 9.37 15.49
CA ASN A 716 -4.72 9.89 15.34
C ASN A 716 -4.47 10.48 13.93
N ILE A 717 -5.46 11.22 13.41
CA ILE A 717 -5.35 11.94 12.13
C ILE A 717 -4.96 13.39 12.45
N ALA A 718 -3.88 13.89 11.83
CA ALA A 718 -3.36 15.26 12.01
C ALA A 718 -3.20 15.70 13.48
N LYS A 719 -2.95 14.75 14.38
CA LYS A 719 -2.84 15.03 15.82
C LYS A 719 -1.64 15.92 16.14
N SER A 720 -0.50 15.67 15.50
CA SER A 720 0.73 16.47 15.62
C SER A 720 0.55 17.91 15.20
N VAL A 721 -0.21 18.14 14.12
CA VAL A 721 -0.56 19.47 13.60
C VAL A 721 -1.40 20.25 14.62
N GLY A 722 -2.17 19.55 15.46
CA GLY A 722 -3.08 20.19 16.41
C GLY A 722 -4.43 20.54 15.79
N LEU A 723 -4.81 19.88 14.68
CA LEU A 723 -6.09 20.11 14.01
C LEU A 723 -7.31 19.94 14.94
N PRO A 724 -7.39 18.93 15.84
CA PRO A 724 -8.49 18.84 16.80
C PRO A 724 -8.66 20.11 17.65
N TRP A 725 -7.54 20.67 18.11
CA TRP A 725 -7.51 21.88 18.92
C TRP A 725 -7.91 23.11 18.09
N LEU A 726 -7.41 23.23 16.86
CA LEU A 726 -7.77 24.31 15.94
C LEU A 726 -9.28 24.35 15.72
N ILE A 727 -9.90 23.19 15.43
CA ILE A 727 -11.34 23.10 15.17
C ILE A 727 -12.15 23.62 16.36
N ASN A 728 -11.75 23.28 17.60
CA ASN A 728 -12.41 23.79 18.81
C ASN A 728 -12.23 25.30 19.01
N ILE A 729 -11.07 25.86 18.69
CA ILE A 729 -10.83 27.31 18.84
C ILE A 729 -11.55 28.13 17.78
N LEU A 730 -11.61 27.66 16.53
CA LEU A 730 -12.35 28.32 15.46
C LEU A 730 -13.82 28.56 15.86
N GLU A 731 -14.44 27.61 16.55
CA GLU A 731 -15.80 27.76 17.08
C GLU A 731 -15.91 28.91 18.09
N GLY A 732 -14.91 29.10 18.95
CA GLY A 732 -14.83 30.24 19.87
C GLY A 732 -14.72 31.59 19.14
N PHE A 733 -14.17 31.61 17.93
CA PHE A 733 -14.12 32.81 17.07
C PHE A 733 -15.38 32.99 16.20
N GLY A 734 -16.37 32.10 16.31
CA GLY A 734 -17.53 32.08 15.41
C GLY A 734 -17.18 31.62 13.98
N LEU A 735 -16.01 31.04 13.77
CA LEU A 735 -15.52 30.52 12.50
C LEU A 735 -15.80 29.01 12.39
N ARG A 736 -16.03 28.54 11.17
CA ARG A 736 -16.25 27.12 10.90
C ARG A 736 -15.17 26.58 9.98
N HIS A 737 -14.49 25.51 10.39
CA HIS A 737 -13.51 24.80 9.56
C HIS A 737 -14.08 24.32 8.22
N SER A 738 -15.41 24.11 8.13
CA SER A 738 -16.11 23.75 6.90
C SER A 738 -16.07 24.83 5.81
N ASN A 739 -15.82 26.08 6.18
CA ASN A 739 -15.79 27.20 5.25
C ASN A 739 -14.41 27.33 4.56
N ASP A 740 -13.40 26.61 5.04
CA ASP A 740 -12.12 26.46 4.35
C ASP A 740 -12.12 25.18 3.50
N GLU A 741 -11.63 25.28 2.26
CA GLU A 741 -11.61 24.15 1.35
C GLU A 741 -10.67 23.03 1.82
N PHE A 742 -9.46 23.37 2.25
CA PHE A 742 -8.46 22.38 2.64
C PHE A 742 -8.90 21.60 3.89
N LEU A 743 -9.30 22.30 4.95
CA LEU A 743 -9.79 21.69 6.20
C LEU A 743 -11.05 20.85 5.97
N ARG A 744 -11.99 21.34 5.15
CA ARG A 744 -13.18 20.56 4.78
C ARG A 744 -12.80 19.26 4.07
N ARG A 745 -11.86 19.31 3.11
CA ARG A 745 -11.37 18.13 2.37
C ARG A 745 -10.63 17.13 3.25
N VAL A 746 -9.75 17.60 4.14
CA VAL A 746 -9.07 16.73 5.13
C VAL A 746 -10.09 15.99 5.98
N MET A 747 -11.12 16.69 6.49
CA MET A 747 -12.19 16.07 7.28
C MET A 747 -13.04 15.08 6.46
N GLU A 748 -13.44 15.45 5.23
CA GLU A 748 -14.17 14.56 4.31
C GLU A 748 -13.39 13.27 4.04
N LEU A 749 -12.09 13.39 3.75
CA LEU A 749 -11.22 12.26 3.47
C LEU A 749 -11.02 11.37 4.69
N ALA A 750 -10.76 11.96 5.87
CA ALA A 750 -10.62 11.25 7.13
C ALA A 750 -11.87 10.41 7.46
N VAL A 751 -13.06 11.00 7.28
CA VAL A 751 -14.34 10.31 7.48
C VAL A 751 -14.54 9.21 6.44
N LEU A 752 -14.26 9.48 5.16
CA LEU A 752 -14.40 8.50 4.08
C LEU A 752 -13.50 7.28 4.29
N ILE A 753 -12.25 7.47 4.74
CA ILE A 753 -11.34 6.36 5.07
C ILE A 753 -11.95 5.44 6.13
N LYS A 754 -12.55 6.00 7.19
CA LYS A 754 -13.20 5.21 8.25
C LYS A 754 -14.47 4.53 7.76
N LEU A 755 -15.28 5.21 6.96
CA LEU A 755 -16.46 4.64 6.33
C LEU A 755 -16.10 3.44 5.43
N ARG A 756 -15.00 3.53 4.68
CA ARG A 756 -14.49 2.45 3.84
C ARG A 756 -13.91 1.29 4.65
N ASP A 757 -13.24 1.57 5.77
CA ASP A 757 -12.80 0.55 6.74
C ASP A 757 -14.02 -0.25 7.27
N LEU A 758 -15.15 0.41 7.54
CA LEU A 758 -16.40 -0.28 7.88
C LEU A 758 -16.93 -1.11 6.71
N LYS A 759 -17.12 -0.50 5.54
CA LYS A 759 -17.74 -1.16 4.38
C LYS A 759 -16.94 -2.35 3.84
N TYR A 760 -15.65 -2.19 3.58
CA TYR A 760 -14.84 -3.18 2.85
C TYR A 760 -14.02 -4.11 3.77
N ARG A 761 -13.95 -3.82 5.07
CA ARG A 761 -13.19 -4.64 6.03
C ARG A 761 -14.01 -5.06 7.25
N ALA A 762 -15.24 -4.55 7.38
CA ALA A 762 -16.08 -4.74 8.57
C ALA A 762 -15.32 -4.38 9.86
N ARG A 763 -14.51 -3.32 9.81
CA ARG A 763 -13.67 -2.89 10.93
C ARG A 763 -14.47 -2.06 11.92
N ILE A 764 -15.29 -2.72 12.73
CA ILE A 764 -16.24 -2.07 13.65
C ILE A 764 -15.63 -1.99 15.05
N ARG A 765 -15.59 -0.81 15.67
CA ARG A 765 -15.11 -0.64 17.05
C ARG A 765 -16.12 -1.24 18.03
N VAL A 766 -15.64 -1.95 19.05
CA VAL A 766 -16.49 -2.42 20.16
C VAL A 766 -16.04 -1.71 21.44
N PRO A 767 -16.89 -0.86 22.06
CA PRO A 767 -16.51 -0.15 23.28
C PRO A 767 -16.17 -1.07 24.46
N ASN A 768 -16.93 -2.15 24.65
CA ASN A 768 -16.78 -3.11 25.75
C ASN A 768 -15.84 -4.27 25.38
N ALA A 769 -14.69 -3.93 24.79
CA ALA A 769 -13.65 -4.89 24.43
C ALA A 769 -12.27 -4.21 24.36
N VAL A 770 -11.22 -4.97 24.65
CA VAL A 770 -9.84 -4.48 24.69
C VAL A 770 -8.87 -5.50 24.10
N THR A 771 -7.76 -5.02 23.53
CA THR A 771 -6.64 -5.85 23.09
C THR A 771 -5.43 -5.61 24.00
N LEU A 772 -4.85 -6.69 24.55
CA LEU A 772 -3.81 -6.65 25.59
C LEU A 772 -2.63 -7.59 25.27
N PHE A 773 -1.44 -7.30 25.80
CA PHE A 773 -0.30 -8.23 25.74
C PHE A 773 -0.52 -9.44 26.64
N GLY A 774 -0.24 -10.63 26.13
CA GLY A 774 -0.30 -11.87 26.90
C GLY A 774 0.95 -12.09 27.75
N ILE A 775 0.75 -12.50 29.00
CA ILE A 775 1.79 -12.99 29.91
C ILE A 775 1.28 -14.21 30.70
N MET A 776 2.18 -14.91 31.38
CA MET A 776 1.82 -16.00 32.29
C MET A 776 1.69 -15.48 33.73
N ASP A 777 0.78 -16.08 34.50
CA ASP A 777 0.73 -15.93 35.96
C ASP A 777 1.88 -16.68 36.64
N GLU A 778 2.93 -15.95 36.99
CA GLU A 778 4.12 -16.42 37.74
C GLU A 778 3.86 -16.72 39.23
N THR A 779 2.64 -16.45 39.72
CA THR A 779 2.24 -16.68 41.12
C THR A 779 1.45 -17.98 41.29
N GLY A 780 0.76 -18.44 40.23
CA GLY A 780 -0.07 -19.64 40.25
C GLY A 780 -1.40 -19.48 40.99
N ILE A 781 -1.85 -18.24 41.17
CA ILE A 781 -3.13 -17.88 41.81
C ILE A 781 -4.31 -18.21 40.88
N LEU A 782 -4.17 -17.93 39.58
CA LEU A 782 -5.25 -18.14 38.60
C LEU A 782 -5.49 -19.62 38.35
N LYS A 783 -6.74 -20.09 38.46
CA LYS A 783 -7.11 -21.48 38.15
C LYS A 783 -7.28 -21.69 36.64
N GLU A 784 -7.45 -22.94 36.23
CA GLU A 784 -7.78 -23.28 34.83
C GLU A 784 -9.03 -22.50 34.37
N GLY A 785 -8.92 -21.84 33.21
CA GLY A 785 -9.99 -21.01 32.65
C GLY A 785 -10.14 -19.61 33.26
N GLU A 786 -9.34 -19.25 34.27
CA GLU A 786 -9.29 -17.90 34.84
C GLU A 786 -8.21 -17.04 34.19
N VAL A 787 -8.52 -15.76 34.01
CA VAL A 787 -7.60 -14.73 33.48
C VAL A 787 -7.63 -13.49 34.36
N PHE A 788 -6.49 -12.83 34.51
CA PHE A 788 -6.40 -11.51 35.15
C PHE A 788 -6.13 -10.45 34.10
N CYS A 789 -7.10 -9.57 33.89
CA CYS A 789 -7.05 -8.51 32.88
C CYS A 789 -6.99 -7.15 33.58
N THR A 790 -5.94 -6.38 33.28
CA THR A 790 -5.78 -5.04 33.86
C THR A 790 -5.38 -4.01 32.81
N SER A 791 -5.98 -2.83 32.90
CA SER A 791 -5.72 -1.68 32.03
C SER A 791 -5.55 -0.41 32.86
N LEU A 792 -4.85 0.57 32.30
CA LEU A 792 -4.88 1.95 32.80
C LEU A 792 -5.91 2.74 32.01
N SER A 793 -6.81 3.43 32.71
CA SER A 793 -7.71 4.42 32.10
C SER A 793 -6.94 5.65 31.63
N ASP A 794 -7.58 6.48 30.82
CA ASP A 794 -7.00 7.75 30.34
C ASP A 794 -6.64 8.71 31.48
N LYS A 795 -7.24 8.52 32.68
CA LYS A 795 -6.94 9.27 33.90
C LYS A 795 -5.79 8.66 34.72
N GLY A 796 -5.14 7.61 34.21
CA GLY A 796 -4.08 6.88 34.91
C GLY A 796 -4.57 5.98 36.04
N VAL A 797 -5.89 5.75 36.16
CA VAL A 797 -6.45 4.86 37.18
C VAL A 797 -6.39 3.42 36.67
N ARG A 798 -5.86 2.51 37.49
CA ARG A 798 -5.83 1.08 37.17
C ARG A 798 -7.21 0.47 37.30
N GLU A 799 -7.66 -0.18 36.25
CA GLU A 799 -8.90 -0.93 36.18
C GLU A 799 -8.58 -2.43 36.11
N VAL A 800 -9.32 -3.22 36.87
CA VAL A 800 -9.29 -4.69 36.83
C VAL A 800 -10.64 -5.15 36.31
N LEU A 801 -10.62 -5.93 35.23
CA LEU A 801 -11.83 -6.50 34.67
C LEU A 801 -12.22 -7.73 35.47
N VAL A 802 -13.40 -7.69 36.09
CA VAL A 802 -14.03 -8.83 36.76
C VAL A 802 -15.32 -9.14 36.03
N ASN A 803 -15.38 -10.31 35.39
CA ASN A 803 -16.56 -10.74 34.67
C ASN A 803 -16.59 -12.28 34.60
N PRO A 804 -17.72 -12.93 34.96
CA PRO A 804 -17.83 -14.39 34.95
C PRO A 804 -17.64 -15.01 33.57
N ARG A 805 -17.90 -14.27 32.48
CA ARG A 805 -17.81 -14.75 31.10
C ARG A 805 -17.27 -13.65 30.19
N VAL A 806 -16.02 -13.79 29.79
CA VAL A 806 -15.40 -12.97 28.75
C VAL A 806 -15.04 -13.86 27.56
N VAL A 807 -15.16 -13.31 26.36
CA VAL A 807 -14.64 -13.97 25.15
C VAL A 807 -13.19 -13.58 24.98
N VAL A 808 -12.32 -14.57 24.82
CA VAL A 808 -10.89 -14.38 24.55
C VAL A 808 -10.57 -14.99 23.19
N THR A 809 -9.87 -14.23 22.34
CA THR A 809 -9.43 -14.70 21.02
C THR A 809 -8.17 -13.96 20.56
N ARG A 810 -7.55 -14.43 19.48
CA ARG A 810 -6.37 -13.83 18.86
C ARG A 810 -6.63 -13.60 17.37
N SER A 811 -6.14 -12.47 16.85
CA SER A 811 -6.22 -12.19 15.41
C SER A 811 -4.94 -12.67 14.69
N PRO A 812 -5.05 -13.33 13.53
CA PRO A 812 -6.26 -13.73 12.83
C PRO A 812 -6.89 -15.01 13.43
N ALA A 813 -8.22 -15.03 13.57
CA ALA A 813 -9.02 -16.20 13.91
C ALA A 813 -9.70 -16.72 12.65
N MET A 814 -9.72 -18.05 12.45
CA MET A 814 -10.37 -18.69 11.32
C MET A 814 -11.21 -19.89 11.71
N HIS A 815 -10.72 -20.70 12.66
CA HIS A 815 -11.46 -21.84 13.16
C HIS A 815 -12.49 -21.36 14.20
N PRO A 816 -13.72 -21.92 14.24
CA PRO A 816 -14.71 -21.57 15.25
C PRO A 816 -14.19 -21.69 16.70
N GLY A 817 -13.32 -22.67 16.94
CA GLY A 817 -12.64 -22.91 18.21
C GLY A 817 -11.54 -21.92 18.58
N ASP A 818 -11.19 -20.95 17.72
CA ASP A 818 -10.23 -19.89 18.07
C ASP A 818 -10.84 -18.83 19.00
N VAL A 819 -12.14 -18.94 19.29
CA VAL A 819 -12.91 -18.06 20.17
C VAL A 819 -13.32 -18.88 21.40
N GLN A 820 -12.72 -18.56 22.55
CA GLN A 820 -12.95 -19.27 23.81
C GLN A 820 -13.58 -18.36 24.86
N ILE A 821 -14.24 -18.96 25.85
CA ILE A 821 -14.77 -18.24 27.01
C ILE A 821 -13.82 -18.47 28.19
N ALA A 822 -13.49 -17.39 28.89
CA ALA A 822 -12.73 -17.41 30.14
C ALA A 822 -13.48 -16.64 31.23
N ARG A 823 -13.05 -16.82 32.48
CA ARG A 823 -13.50 -16.05 33.63
C ARG A 823 -12.47 -14.97 33.96
N ALA A 824 -12.84 -13.70 33.83
CA ALA A 824 -11.99 -12.60 34.27
C ALA A 824 -12.18 -12.40 35.79
N VAL A 825 -11.11 -12.58 36.56
CA VAL A 825 -11.14 -12.56 38.03
C VAL A 825 -10.24 -11.47 38.59
N ASP A 826 -10.55 -11.03 39.81
CA ASP A 826 -9.60 -10.25 40.60
C ASP A 826 -8.68 -11.18 41.41
N VAL A 827 -7.54 -10.64 41.83
CA VAL A 827 -6.51 -11.34 42.61
C VAL A 827 -6.38 -10.72 44.02
N PRO A 828 -5.77 -11.39 45.00
CA PRO A 828 -5.55 -10.82 46.33
C PRO A 828 -4.87 -9.44 46.30
N ALA A 829 -5.17 -8.59 47.29
CA ALA A 829 -4.68 -7.21 47.35
C ALA A 829 -3.14 -7.10 47.40
N ASP A 830 -2.49 -8.11 47.98
CA ASP A 830 -1.05 -8.28 48.12
C ASP A 830 -0.40 -9.01 46.93
N SER A 831 -1.17 -9.44 45.95
CA SER A 831 -0.65 -10.18 44.80
C SER A 831 0.32 -9.34 43.95
N PRO A 832 1.51 -9.88 43.59
CA PRO A 832 2.44 -9.25 42.65
C PRO A 832 1.80 -8.85 41.32
N LEU A 833 0.81 -9.63 40.85
CA LEU A 833 0.11 -9.36 39.58
C LEU A 833 -0.57 -7.99 39.58
N ARG A 834 -0.99 -7.48 40.74
CA ARG A 834 -1.62 -6.16 40.83
C ARG A 834 -0.71 -5.02 40.43
N GLN A 835 0.62 -5.20 40.38
CA GLN A 835 1.55 -4.15 39.96
C GLN A 835 1.64 -4.01 38.43
N LEU A 836 1.18 -5.03 37.70
CA LEU A 836 1.14 -5.06 36.25
C LEU A 836 -0.03 -4.22 35.72
N HIS A 837 0.06 -3.82 34.45
CA HIS A 837 -1.00 -3.10 33.77
C HIS A 837 -0.88 -3.22 32.25
N ASN A 838 -2.00 -3.02 31.55
CA ASN A 838 -2.14 -3.13 30.09
C ASN A 838 -1.75 -4.52 29.56
N CYS A 839 -2.10 -5.57 30.31
CA CYS A 839 -1.80 -6.95 29.99
C CYS A 839 -2.93 -7.90 30.45
N ILE A 840 -2.96 -9.09 29.85
CA ILE A 840 -3.74 -10.23 30.30
C ILE A 840 -2.78 -11.31 30.80
N ALA A 841 -2.97 -11.73 32.05
CA ALA A 841 -2.25 -12.86 32.62
C ALA A 841 -3.07 -14.15 32.50
N PHE A 842 -2.45 -15.17 31.94
CA PHE A 842 -3.03 -16.50 31.77
C PHE A 842 -2.58 -17.45 32.88
N SER A 843 -3.49 -18.33 33.32
CA SER A 843 -3.17 -19.38 34.29
C SER A 843 -2.06 -20.30 33.79
N GLN A 844 -1.19 -20.71 34.70
CA GLN A 844 -0.20 -21.76 34.49
C GLN A 844 -0.73 -23.17 34.85
N HIS A 845 -2.04 -23.30 35.05
CA HIS A 845 -2.74 -24.55 35.39
C HIS A 845 -3.75 -24.93 34.31
N GLY A 846 -4.09 -26.21 34.27
CA GLY A 846 -5.10 -26.78 33.38
C GLY A 846 -4.57 -27.87 32.46
N HIS A 847 -5.44 -28.40 31.60
CA HIS A 847 -5.05 -29.47 30.68
C HIS A 847 -4.23 -28.96 29.48
N ARG A 848 -4.59 -27.79 28.94
CA ARG A 848 -3.95 -27.11 27.82
C ARG A 848 -3.90 -25.61 28.12
N ASP A 849 -2.83 -24.95 27.71
CA ASP A 849 -2.67 -23.51 27.90
C ASP A 849 -3.69 -22.74 27.04
N LEU A 850 -4.36 -21.74 27.65
CA LEU A 850 -5.37 -20.95 26.94
C LEU A 850 -4.79 -20.24 25.69
N PRO A 851 -3.58 -19.64 25.71
CA PRO A 851 -2.92 -19.10 24.52
C PRO A 851 -2.94 -20.01 23.29
N SER A 852 -2.52 -21.28 23.43
CA SER A 852 -2.47 -22.21 22.30
C SER A 852 -3.86 -22.60 21.77
N MET A 853 -4.93 -22.40 22.53
CA MET A 853 -6.31 -22.58 22.05
C MET A 853 -6.76 -21.47 21.09
N LEU A 854 -6.08 -20.32 21.10
CA LEU A 854 -6.48 -19.11 20.39
C LEU A 854 -5.68 -18.95 19.10
N SER A 855 -6.06 -19.69 18.05
CA SER A 855 -5.36 -19.70 16.76
C SER A 855 -3.90 -20.22 16.89
N GLY A 856 -3.58 -21.02 17.91
CA GLY A 856 -2.21 -21.50 18.16
C GLY A 856 -1.27 -20.41 18.72
N GLY A 857 -1.76 -19.58 19.65
CA GLY A 857 -0.99 -18.50 20.26
C GLY A 857 0.07 -18.95 21.25
N ASP A 858 1.00 -18.04 21.52
CA ASP A 858 2.07 -18.17 22.52
C ASP A 858 2.21 -16.85 23.32
N LEU A 859 3.25 -16.75 24.15
CA LEU A 859 3.53 -15.56 24.97
C LEU A 859 4.80 -14.85 24.51
N ASP A 860 5.16 -14.93 23.22
CA ASP A 860 6.37 -14.31 22.65
C ASP A 860 6.19 -12.86 22.16
N GLY A 861 4.97 -12.34 22.30
CA GLY A 861 4.55 -11.01 21.86
C GLY A 861 3.10 -10.92 21.37
N ASP A 862 2.33 -12.00 21.47
CA ASP A 862 0.94 -12.04 21.02
C ASP A 862 0.04 -11.04 21.74
N LEU A 863 -0.89 -10.49 20.95
CA LEU A 863 -1.95 -9.62 21.42
C LEU A 863 -3.27 -10.39 21.46
N TYR A 864 -3.92 -10.35 22.61
CA TYR A 864 -5.16 -11.07 22.90
C TYR A 864 -6.32 -10.10 23.00
N ASN A 865 -7.42 -10.44 22.33
CA ASN A 865 -8.66 -9.69 22.34
C ASN A 865 -9.56 -10.22 23.45
N VAL A 866 -9.97 -9.35 24.36
CA VAL A 866 -10.88 -9.65 25.47
C VAL A 866 -12.17 -8.87 25.26
N ILE A 867 -13.25 -9.57 24.93
CA ILE A 867 -14.57 -9.00 24.70
C ILE A 867 -15.44 -9.30 25.92
N PHE A 868 -15.89 -8.24 26.59
CA PHE A 868 -16.76 -8.29 27.76
C PHE A 868 -18.12 -7.64 27.48
N ASP A 869 -18.45 -7.44 26.21
CA ASP A 869 -19.79 -7.11 25.75
C ASP A 869 -20.69 -8.35 25.79
N ASN A 870 -21.66 -8.35 26.71
CA ASN A 870 -22.59 -9.47 26.87
C ASN A 870 -23.41 -9.77 25.61
N THR A 871 -23.59 -8.80 24.72
CA THR A 871 -24.34 -9.01 23.46
C THR A 871 -23.52 -9.72 22.38
N LEU A 872 -22.20 -9.80 22.54
CA LEU A 872 -21.29 -10.54 21.66
C LEU A 872 -20.92 -11.93 22.20
N LEU A 873 -21.54 -12.39 23.29
CA LEU A 873 -21.29 -13.72 23.84
C LEU A 873 -21.81 -14.81 22.89
N PRO A 874 -20.96 -15.76 22.48
CA PRO A 874 -21.38 -16.95 21.74
C PRO A 874 -22.51 -17.72 22.43
N LYS A 875 -23.50 -18.18 21.65
CA LYS A 875 -24.55 -19.10 22.13
C LYS A 875 -24.06 -20.54 22.21
N ARG A 876 -23.02 -20.89 21.42
CA ARG A 876 -22.32 -22.18 21.46
C ARG A 876 -20.81 -21.97 21.49
N ILE A 877 -20.08 -22.93 22.05
CA ILE A 877 -18.62 -22.94 22.10
C ILE A 877 -18.12 -24.11 21.26
N ALA A 878 -17.12 -23.87 20.41
CA ALA A 878 -16.46 -24.90 19.64
C ALA A 878 -15.18 -25.36 20.34
N ARG A 879 -14.80 -26.64 20.13
CA ARG A 879 -13.54 -27.15 20.63
C ARG A 879 -12.37 -26.42 19.95
N PRO A 880 -11.33 -26.00 20.71
CA PRO A 880 -10.12 -25.43 20.12
C PRO A 880 -9.53 -26.36 19.07
N ALA A 881 -9.02 -25.80 17.97
CA ALA A 881 -8.25 -26.57 17.00
C ALA A 881 -6.91 -27.01 17.60
N GLU A 882 -6.38 -28.14 17.13
CA GLU A 882 -5.10 -28.66 17.63
C GLU A 882 -3.88 -27.92 17.08
N TYR A 883 -3.97 -27.38 15.85
CA TYR A 883 -2.87 -26.73 15.11
C TYR A 883 -1.53 -27.48 15.28
N PRO A 884 -1.42 -28.70 14.72
CA PRO A 884 -0.20 -29.48 14.86
C PRO A 884 0.99 -28.73 14.25
N ARG A 885 2.14 -28.78 14.94
CA ARG A 885 3.38 -28.16 14.45
C ARG A 885 3.81 -28.84 13.15
N VAL A 886 3.93 -28.07 12.08
CA VAL A 886 4.42 -28.56 10.79
C VAL A 886 5.90 -28.88 10.90
N GLN A 887 6.29 -30.09 10.47
CA GLN A 887 7.70 -30.48 10.45
C GLN A 887 8.47 -29.62 9.47
N GLU A 888 9.59 -29.05 9.92
CA GLU A 888 10.44 -28.19 9.10
C GLU A 888 11.14 -28.98 8.00
N LYS A 889 11.39 -28.32 6.86
CA LYS A 889 12.20 -28.90 5.78
C LYS A 889 13.66 -28.92 6.20
N VAL A 890 14.20 -30.11 6.47
CA VAL A 890 15.60 -30.35 6.86
C VAL A 890 16.41 -30.83 5.65
N LEU A 891 17.60 -30.29 5.44
CA LEU A 891 18.47 -30.64 4.31
C LEU A 891 19.42 -31.82 4.58
N GLY A 892 19.59 -32.24 5.83
CA GLY A 892 20.58 -33.26 6.22
C GLY A 892 22.04 -32.78 6.13
N ARG A 893 22.26 -31.50 5.81
CA ARG A 893 23.56 -30.82 5.78
C ARG A 893 23.43 -29.41 6.34
N ALA A 894 24.56 -28.76 6.59
CA ALA A 894 24.58 -27.34 6.92
C ALA A 894 23.96 -26.51 5.78
N VAL A 895 23.20 -25.48 6.15
CA VAL A 895 22.57 -24.54 5.22
C VAL A 895 23.63 -23.57 4.69
N VAL A 896 23.61 -23.35 3.38
CA VAL A 896 24.44 -22.34 2.72
C VAL A 896 23.60 -21.14 2.29
N ARG A 897 24.26 -20.05 1.87
CA ARG A 897 23.60 -18.80 1.44
C ARG A 897 22.55 -19.06 0.35
N GLU A 898 22.86 -19.90 -0.61
CA GLU A 898 22.02 -20.22 -1.76
C GLU A 898 20.70 -20.87 -1.33
N ASP A 899 20.70 -21.69 -0.27
CA ASP A 899 19.46 -22.31 0.23
C ASP A 899 18.50 -21.28 0.83
N ILE A 900 19.03 -20.26 1.50
CA ILE A 900 18.24 -19.15 2.07
C ILE A 900 17.66 -18.27 0.95
N ILE A 901 18.45 -18.02 -0.10
CA ILE A 901 17.99 -17.31 -1.30
C ILE A 901 16.86 -18.09 -1.98
N ASP A 902 17.05 -19.40 -2.19
CA ASP A 902 16.07 -20.26 -2.82
C ASP A 902 14.77 -20.32 -1.98
N PHE A 903 14.88 -20.35 -0.65
CA PHE A 903 13.73 -20.21 0.25
C PHE A 903 13.03 -18.86 0.12
N PHE A 904 13.77 -17.75 0.08
CA PHE A 904 13.19 -16.41 -0.08
C PHE A 904 12.40 -16.29 -1.38
N VAL A 905 12.95 -16.77 -2.50
CA VAL A 905 12.27 -16.79 -3.82
C VAL A 905 11.04 -17.71 -3.80
N THR A 906 11.17 -18.91 -3.24
CA THR A 906 10.04 -19.84 -3.10
C THR A 906 8.92 -19.22 -2.27
N PHE A 907 9.27 -18.51 -1.18
CA PHE A 907 8.30 -17.82 -0.35
C PHE A 907 7.57 -16.71 -1.12
N MET A 908 8.29 -15.89 -1.89
CA MET A 908 7.68 -14.84 -2.73
C MET A 908 6.68 -15.42 -3.75
N GLN A 909 6.99 -16.57 -4.34
CA GLN A 909 6.12 -17.25 -5.31
C GLN A 909 4.88 -17.91 -4.65
N GLN A 910 5.06 -18.49 -3.46
CA GLN A 910 4.11 -19.45 -2.88
C GLN A 910 3.36 -18.93 -1.65
N ASP A 911 3.49 -17.65 -1.26
CA ASP A 911 2.69 -17.08 -0.17
C ASP A 911 1.19 -17.03 -0.52
N GLN A 912 0.43 -18.02 -0.03
CA GLN A 912 -1.01 -18.17 -0.27
C GLN A 912 -1.89 -17.62 0.87
N LEU A 913 -1.32 -16.99 1.90
CA LEU A 913 -2.05 -16.61 3.12
C LEU A 913 -3.32 -15.79 2.81
N GLY A 914 -3.17 -14.74 1.99
CA GLY A 914 -4.29 -13.88 1.60
C GLY A 914 -5.34 -14.57 0.73
N ARG A 915 -4.93 -15.51 -0.15
CA ARG A 915 -5.83 -16.29 -1.00
C ARG A 915 -6.68 -17.24 -0.17
N ILE A 916 -6.07 -17.97 0.77
CA ILE A 916 -6.74 -18.90 1.69
C ILE A 916 -7.80 -18.14 2.52
N ALA A 917 -7.43 -17.01 3.12
CA ALA A 917 -8.37 -16.19 3.90
C ALA A 917 -9.56 -15.69 3.08
N THR A 918 -9.34 -15.34 1.80
CA THR A 918 -10.39 -14.86 0.90
C THR A 918 -11.34 -15.99 0.47
N ILE A 919 -10.80 -17.17 0.15
CA ILE A 919 -11.60 -18.36 -0.18
C ILE A 919 -12.44 -18.78 1.04
N HIS A 920 -11.83 -18.81 2.23
CA HIS A 920 -12.53 -19.16 3.46
C HIS A 920 -13.75 -18.27 3.70
N GLN A 921 -13.60 -16.94 3.56
CA GLN A 921 -14.73 -16.02 3.69
C GLN A 921 -15.83 -16.30 2.66
N ALA A 922 -15.46 -16.58 1.40
CA ALA A 922 -16.44 -16.87 0.35
C ALA A 922 -17.16 -18.22 0.59
N LEU A 923 -16.45 -19.26 1.05
CA LEU A 923 -17.07 -20.55 1.34
C LEU A 923 -17.91 -20.51 2.62
N ALA A 924 -17.42 -19.89 3.69
CA ALA A 924 -18.19 -19.73 4.92
C ALA A 924 -19.49 -18.95 4.68
N ASP A 925 -19.51 -18.03 3.70
CA ASP A 925 -20.74 -17.34 3.30
C ASP A 925 -21.72 -18.24 2.55
N ARG A 926 -21.22 -19.15 1.71
CA ARG A 926 -22.04 -20.03 0.84
C ARG A 926 -22.54 -21.29 1.54
N ARG A 927 -21.78 -21.82 2.49
CA ARG A 927 -22.03 -23.11 3.12
C ARG A 927 -23.04 -22.94 4.27
N PRO A 928 -24.09 -23.77 4.37
CA PRO A 928 -25.06 -23.69 5.47
C PRO A 928 -24.46 -23.86 6.87
N LEU A 929 -23.37 -24.62 6.98
CA LEU A 929 -22.64 -24.80 8.25
C LEU A 929 -21.66 -23.65 8.54
N GLY A 930 -21.53 -22.68 7.64
CA GLY A 930 -20.60 -21.56 7.77
C GLY A 930 -19.16 -22.03 7.97
N THR A 931 -18.52 -21.49 9.00
CA THR A 931 -17.16 -21.82 9.44
C THR A 931 -17.00 -23.24 9.99
N PHE A 932 -18.10 -23.96 10.29
CA PHE A 932 -18.07 -25.38 10.67
C PHE A 932 -18.03 -26.32 9.46
N ASP A 933 -18.15 -25.80 8.23
CA ASP A 933 -18.05 -26.63 7.03
C ASP A 933 -16.66 -27.28 6.90
N PRO A 934 -16.55 -28.56 6.50
CA PRO A 934 -15.26 -29.24 6.37
C PRO A 934 -14.25 -28.52 5.46
N GLU A 935 -14.68 -27.85 4.39
CA GLU A 935 -13.78 -27.07 3.54
C GLU A 935 -13.25 -25.81 4.26
N CYS A 936 -14.06 -25.20 5.13
CA CYS A 936 -13.66 -24.06 5.95
C CYS A 936 -12.67 -24.48 7.05
N LEU A 937 -12.93 -25.62 7.71
CA LEU A 937 -12.00 -26.18 8.71
C LEU A 937 -10.65 -26.55 8.09
N LEU A 938 -10.66 -27.17 6.90
CA LEU A 938 -9.45 -27.43 6.12
C LEU A 938 -8.72 -26.12 5.79
N LEU A 939 -9.43 -25.09 5.34
CA LEU A 939 -8.81 -23.78 5.06
C LEU A 939 -8.21 -23.13 6.31
N ALA A 940 -8.77 -23.34 7.50
CA ALA A 940 -8.17 -22.88 8.76
C ALA A 940 -6.86 -23.61 9.09
N GLU A 941 -6.80 -24.93 8.86
CA GLU A 941 -5.55 -25.72 8.98
C GLU A 941 -4.48 -25.26 7.97
N LEU A 942 -4.86 -25.08 6.70
CA LEU A 942 -3.95 -24.59 5.66
C LEU A 942 -3.50 -23.15 5.94
N HIS A 943 -4.36 -22.32 6.52
CA HIS A 943 -3.99 -20.96 6.92
C HIS A 943 -2.94 -20.97 8.02
N SER A 944 -3.10 -21.82 9.05
CA SER A 944 -2.09 -22.00 10.10
C SER A 944 -0.75 -22.46 9.51
N THR A 945 -0.77 -23.42 8.58
CA THR A 945 0.43 -23.86 7.83
C THR A 945 1.07 -22.70 7.07
N ALA A 946 0.28 -21.85 6.40
CA ALA A 946 0.77 -20.67 5.67
C ALA A 946 1.36 -19.57 6.57
N VAL A 947 0.89 -19.46 7.83
CA VAL A 947 1.47 -18.56 8.82
C VAL A 947 2.88 -19.02 9.18
N ASP A 948 3.06 -20.31 9.43
CA ASP A 948 4.34 -20.91 9.83
C ASP A 948 5.30 -21.21 8.68
N PHE A 949 4.86 -21.10 7.42
CA PHE A 949 5.71 -21.27 6.22
C PHE A 949 7.02 -20.46 6.32
N SER A 950 6.96 -19.25 6.87
CA SER A 950 8.13 -18.38 7.05
C SER A 950 9.21 -18.94 7.97
N LYS A 951 8.87 -19.94 8.81
CA LYS A 951 9.76 -20.61 9.77
C LYS A 951 10.06 -22.06 9.38
N THR A 952 9.09 -22.75 8.79
CA THR A 952 9.18 -24.19 8.48
C THR A 952 9.74 -24.45 7.08
N GLY A 953 9.59 -23.51 6.16
CA GLY A 953 9.96 -23.67 4.76
C GLY A 953 9.03 -24.60 3.98
N VAL A 954 7.87 -24.96 4.56
CA VAL A 954 6.88 -25.83 3.96
C VAL A 954 5.73 -24.98 3.40
N PRO A 955 5.59 -24.87 2.07
CA PRO A 955 4.47 -24.17 1.47
C PRO A 955 3.17 -24.98 1.61
N VAL A 956 2.04 -24.30 1.49
CA VAL A 956 0.75 -24.97 1.43
C VAL A 956 0.62 -25.73 0.10
N ASP A 957 0.16 -26.98 0.17
CA ASP A 957 -0.20 -27.74 -1.03
C ASP A 957 -1.39 -27.09 -1.74
N LEU A 958 -1.13 -26.54 -2.93
CA LEU A 958 -2.11 -25.87 -3.76
C LEU A 958 -3.26 -26.80 -4.17
N ALA A 959 -3.04 -28.11 -4.24
CA ALA A 959 -4.07 -29.09 -4.59
C ALA A 959 -5.10 -29.29 -3.47
N ARG A 960 -4.70 -29.08 -2.21
CA ARG A 960 -5.60 -29.13 -1.04
C ARG A 960 -6.47 -27.90 -0.91
N ILE A 961 -6.10 -26.76 -1.51
CA ILE A 961 -6.88 -25.52 -1.44
C ILE A 961 -8.19 -25.70 -2.24
N PRO A 962 -9.37 -25.61 -1.60
CA PRO A 962 -10.65 -25.65 -2.31
C PRO A 962 -10.72 -24.65 -3.47
N LYS A 963 -11.45 -25.02 -4.53
CA LYS A 963 -11.60 -24.15 -5.70
C LYS A 963 -12.31 -22.87 -5.31
N PHE A 964 -11.76 -21.74 -5.76
CA PHE A 964 -12.40 -20.45 -5.57
C PHE A 964 -13.79 -20.46 -6.23
N PRO A 965 -14.87 -20.05 -5.53
CA PRO A 965 -16.20 -19.90 -6.11
C PRO A 965 -16.25 -19.07 -7.40
N SER A 966 -17.02 -19.52 -8.40
CA SER A 966 -17.25 -18.77 -9.66
C SER A 966 -17.96 -17.43 -9.43
N CYS A 967 -18.89 -17.40 -8.47
CA CYS A 967 -19.57 -16.20 -8.01
C CYS A 967 -19.11 -15.87 -6.58
N ARG A 968 -18.82 -14.60 -6.32
CA ARG A 968 -18.36 -14.11 -5.02
C ARG A 968 -19.47 -13.37 -4.28
N PRO A 969 -19.45 -13.32 -2.94
CA PRO A 969 -20.35 -12.43 -2.22
C PRO A 969 -20.00 -10.96 -2.53
N ASP A 970 -21.02 -10.11 -2.54
CA ASP A 970 -20.96 -8.69 -2.87
C ASP A 970 -20.01 -7.88 -1.97
N PHE A 971 -19.86 -8.26 -0.69
CA PHE A 971 -18.90 -7.61 0.22
C PHE A 971 -17.42 -7.88 -0.14
N GLN A 972 -17.13 -8.79 -1.08
CA GLN A 972 -15.79 -9.00 -1.65
C GLN A 972 -15.57 -8.23 -2.97
N ALA A 973 -16.51 -7.37 -3.38
CA ALA A 973 -16.32 -6.50 -4.54
C ALA A 973 -15.14 -5.54 -4.31
N PRO A 974 -14.36 -5.21 -5.37
CA PRO A 974 -13.28 -4.24 -5.26
C PRO A 974 -13.84 -2.86 -4.88
N SER A 975 -13.06 -2.10 -4.10
CA SER A 975 -13.42 -0.72 -3.75
C SER A 975 -13.20 0.20 -4.96
N PRO A 976 -14.14 1.13 -5.26
CA PRO A 976 -13.94 2.12 -6.32
C PRO A 976 -12.70 3.00 -6.07
N ARG A 977 -12.00 3.36 -7.16
CA ARG A 977 -10.90 4.34 -7.12
C ARG A 977 -11.40 5.68 -6.56
N ILE A 978 -10.64 6.24 -5.63
CA ILE A 978 -10.77 7.64 -5.23
C ILE A 978 -9.82 8.42 -6.13
N ARG A 979 -10.34 9.39 -6.88
CA ARG A 979 -9.49 10.46 -7.39
C ARG A 979 -9.65 11.66 -6.47
N ILE A 980 -8.54 12.07 -5.87
CA ILE A 980 -8.44 13.37 -5.22
C ILE A 980 -8.11 14.35 -6.37
N ALA A 981 -9.16 14.87 -7.01
CA ALA A 981 -9.07 15.99 -7.95
C ALA A 981 -9.72 17.23 -7.30
N GLU A 982 -10.03 18.29 -8.07
CA GLU A 982 -10.74 19.49 -7.59
C GLU A 982 -12.05 19.17 -6.82
N ASN A 983 -12.65 18.00 -7.10
CA ASN A 983 -13.72 17.41 -6.29
C ASN A 983 -13.44 15.96 -5.90
N LEU A 984 -13.72 15.63 -4.63
CA LEU A 984 -13.69 14.26 -4.11
C LEU A 984 -14.83 13.45 -4.75
N SER A 985 -14.56 12.94 -5.95
CA SER A 985 -15.52 12.20 -6.76
C SER A 985 -15.18 10.71 -6.73
N LEU A 986 -16.18 9.90 -6.36
CA LEU A 986 -16.09 8.45 -6.52
C LEU A 986 -16.18 8.16 -8.01
N LEU A 987 -15.14 7.56 -8.59
CA LEU A 987 -15.23 7.08 -9.96
C LEU A 987 -16.13 5.85 -9.97
N GLU A 988 -17.44 6.06 -10.20
CA GLU A 988 -18.42 4.97 -10.32
C GLU A 988 -18.11 4.01 -11.48
N GLY A 989 -17.35 4.47 -12.49
CA GLY A 989 -17.11 3.76 -13.75
C GLY A 989 -16.19 2.53 -13.70
N ASP A 990 -15.40 2.32 -12.65
CA ASP A 990 -14.46 1.18 -12.60
C ASP A 990 -15.16 -0.16 -12.23
N MET A 991 -16.34 -0.12 -11.61
CA MET A 991 -17.17 -1.31 -11.39
C MET A 991 -17.80 -1.81 -12.70
N ASP A 992 -18.02 -0.90 -13.65
CA ASP A 992 -18.66 -1.17 -14.95
C ASP A 992 -17.67 -1.67 -16.01
N ALA A 993 -16.37 -1.37 -15.86
CA ALA A 993 -15.33 -1.89 -16.75
C ALA A 993 -15.20 -3.43 -16.70
N VAL A 994 -15.69 -4.07 -15.64
CA VAL A 994 -15.66 -5.53 -15.49
C VAL A 994 -16.91 -6.21 -16.07
N GLN A 995 -18.03 -5.51 -16.29
CA GLN A 995 -19.32 -6.16 -16.60
C GLN A 995 -19.77 -6.10 -18.06
N ASP A 996 -19.31 -5.13 -18.86
CA ASP A 996 -19.74 -5.05 -20.26
C ASP A 996 -18.70 -5.67 -21.20
N GLY A 997 -18.74 -7.01 -21.32
CA GLY A 997 -17.90 -7.83 -22.21
C GLY A 997 -18.28 -7.70 -23.70
N GLY A 998 -18.23 -6.47 -24.21
CA GLY A 998 -18.64 -6.14 -25.58
C GLY A 998 -17.52 -6.14 -26.62
N ASP A 999 -16.25 -6.22 -26.23
CA ASP A 999 -15.12 -6.05 -27.16
C ASP A 999 -14.48 -7.38 -27.58
N GLU A 1000 -13.84 -7.37 -28.74
CA GLU A 1000 -13.51 -8.53 -29.60
C GLU A 1000 -12.28 -9.35 -29.16
N ASP A 1001 -11.76 -9.14 -27.94
CA ASP A 1001 -10.52 -9.75 -27.50
C ASP A 1001 -10.77 -10.96 -26.57
N ASP A 1002 -10.44 -12.16 -27.06
CA ASP A 1002 -10.45 -13.44 -26.31
C ASP A 1002 -9.50 -13.44 -25.08
N ASP A 1003 -8.71 -12.38 -24.88
CA ASP A 1003 -7.72 -12.21 -23.80
C ASP A 1003 -8.26 -11.48 -22.54
N GLU A 1004 -9.53 -11.02 -22.55
CA GLU A 1004 -10.15 -10.38 -21.38
C GLU A 1004 -10.50 -11.40 -20.28
N ARG A 1005 -10.07 -11.12 -19.05
CA ARG A 1005 -10.39 -11.97 -17.88
C ARG A 1005 -11.91 -12.10 -17.76
N PRO A 1006 -12.46 -13.33 -17.61
CA PRO A 1006 -13.89 -13.50 -17.37
C PRO A 1006 -14.32 -12.64 -16.19
N ALA A 1007 -15.37 -11.84 -16.38
CA ALA A 1007 -15.93 -10.96 -15.37
C ALA A 1007 -16.22 -11.75 -14.09
N VAL A 1008 -15.63 -11.32 -12.97
CA VAL A 1008 -15.98 -11.89 -11.67
C VAL A 1008 -17.39 -11.44 -11.34
N ARG A 1009 -18.29 -12.41 -11.15
CA ARG A 1009 -19.68 -12.17 -10.82
C ARG A 1009 -19.89 -12.11 -9.32
N PHE A 1010 -20.76 -11.20 -8.87
CA PHE A 1010 -21.08 -11.01 -7.46
C PHE A 1010 -22.55 -11.31 -7.18
N TYR A 1011 -22.82 -11.97 -6.05
CA TYR A 1011 -24.18 -12.19 -5.54
C TYR A 1011 -24.39 -11.44 -4.23
N LYS A 1012 -25.65 -11.06 -3.97
CA LYS A 1012 -26.07 -10.42 -2.73
C LYS A 1012 -26.05 -11.44 -1.59
N SER A 1013 -25.06 -11.37 -0.68
CA SER A 1013 -24.98 -12.28 0.46
C SER A 1013 -26.11 -12.02 1.46
N GLU A 1014 -26.77 -13.05 1.96
CA GLU A 1014 -27.82 -12.95 2.98
C GLU A 1014 -27.28 -12.98 4.42
N ASN A 1015 -25.99 -13.27 4.59
CA ASN A 1015 -25.34 -13.30 5.89
C ASN A 1015 -24.98 -11.89 6.37
N ILE A 1016 -24.53 -11.78 7.62
CA ILE A 1016 -24.26 -10.51 8.28
C ILE A 1016 -23.26 -9.64 7.52
N LEU A 1017 -22.21 -10.21 6.93
CA LEU A 1017 -21.22 -9.44 6.17
C LEU A 1017 -21.81 -8.75 4.95
N GLY A 1018 -22.71 -9.43 4.22
CA GLY A 1018 -23.46 -8.84 3.11
C GLY A 1018 -24.41 -7.73 3.57
N LYS A 1019 -25.09 -7.95 4.70
CA LYS A 1019 -25.98 -6.94 5.32
C LYS A 1019 -25.22 -5.68 5.73
N LEU A 1020 -24.08 -5.84 6.41
CA LEU A 1020 -23.20 -4.74 6.83
C LEU A 1020 -22.64 -3.96 5.64
N TYR A 1021 -22.19 -4.66 4.59
CA TYR A 1021 -21.68 -4.03 3.38
C TYR A 1021 -22.72 -3.13 2.71
N ARG A 1022 -23.96 -3.63 2.56
CA ARG A 1022 -25.04 -2.91 1.88
C ARG A 1022 -25.71 -1.83 2.72
N SER A 1023 -25.55 -1.84 4.04
CA SER A 1023 -26.05 -0.75 4.88
C SER A 1023 -25.24 0.55 4.71
N ILE A 1024 -24.12 0.52 3.97
CA ILE A 1024 -23.27 1.67 3.71
C ILE A 1024 -23.34 2.06 2.22
N ASP A 1025 -24.06 3.14 1.96
CA ASP A 1025 -24.04 3.84 0.68
C ASP A 1025 -23.10 5.05 0.77
N GLU A 1026 -21.92 4.94 0.15
CA GLU A 1026 -20.87 5.97 0.22
C GLU A 1026 -21.32 7.27 -0.44
N VAL A 1027 -22.04 7.19 -1.56
CA VAL A 1027 -22.51 8.36 -2.31
C VAL A 1027 -23.56 9.10 -1.49
N LYS A 1028 -24.59 8.39 -1.00
CA LYS A 1028 -25.60 9.02 -0.13
C LYS A 1028 -25.02 9.55 1.16
N PHE A 1029 -24.02 8.88 1.74
CA PHE A 1029 -23.34 9.36 2.94
C PHE A 1029 -22.62 10.68 2.68
N LEU A 1030 -21.87 10.77 1.57
CA LEU A 1030 -21.16 12.00 1.19
C LEU A 1030 -22.15 13.12 0.84
N GLN A 1031 -23.21 12.84 0.07
CA GLN A 1031 -24.27 13.82 -0.25
C GLN A 1031 -24.95 14.36 1.00
N HIS A 1032 -25.38 13.48 1.91
CA HIS A 1032 -26.00 13.91 3.17
C HIS A 1032 -25.05 14.78 4.00
N ARG A 1033 -23.76 14.46 4.01
CA ARG A 1033 -22.75 15.26 4.70
C ARG A 1033 -22.56 16.62 4.04
N GLN A 1034 -22.46 16.66 2.70
CA GLN A 1034 -22.36 17.92 1.95
C GLN A 1034 -23.57 18.81 2.23
N SER A 1035 -24.79 18.28 2.11
CA SER A 1035 -26.01 19.05 2.41
C SER A 1035 -26.10 19.50 3.87
N ALA A 1036 -25.60 18.71 4.83
CA ALA A 1036 -25.56 19.12 6.24
C ALA A 1036 -24.52 20.23 6.52
N MET A 1037 -23.52 20.38 5.64
CA MET A 1037 -22.48 21.41 5.72
C MET A 1037 -22.81 22.64 4.86
N GLU A 1038 -23.66 22.49 3.83
CA GLU A 1038 -24.27 23.55 3.02
C GLU A 1038 -25.38 24.28 3.81
N LEU A 1039 -25.03 24.92 4.93
CA LEU A 1039 -25.74 26.16 5.26
C LEU A 1039 -25.25 27.24 4.29
N PRO A 1040 -26.10 28.19 3.86
CA PRO A 1040 -25.68 29.19 2.89
C PRO A 1040 -24.50 29.96 3.46
N SER A 1041 -23.31 29.77 2.88
CA SER A 1041 -22.28 30.81 2.91
C SER A 1041 -22.96 32.04 2.37
N ALA A 1042 -23.32 32.97 3.25
CA ALA A 1042 -23.71 34.30 2.83
C ALA A 1042 -22.64 34.76 1.83
N MET A 1043 -23.05 35.16 0.63
CA MET A 1043 -22.14 35.78 -0.32
C MET A 1043 -21.42 36.92 0.42
N GLY A 1044 -20.14 36.73 0.77
CA GLY A 1044 -19.38 37.68 1.59
C GLY A 1044 -18.91 37.20 2.97
N ALA A 1045 -19.07 35.93 3.36
CA ALA A 1045 -18.42 35.42 4.57
C ALA A 1045 -16.88 35.53 4.44
N PRO A 1046 -16.16 36.08 5.45
CA PRO A 1046 -14.71 36.19 5.41
C PRO A 1046 -14.06 34.80 5.35
N SER A 1047 -12.89 34.72 4.69
CA SER A 1047 -12.06 33.50 4.74
C SER A 1047 -11.82 33.09 6.19
N VAL A 1048 -11.80 31.79 6.47
CA VAL A 1048 -11.50 31.28 7.82
C VAL A 1048 -10.11 31.76 8.27
N LEU A 1049 -9.13 31.71 7.36
CA LEU A 1049 -7.77 32.16 7.63
C LEU A 1049 -7.72 33.68 7.83
N GLN A 1050 -8.49 34.44 7.06
CA GLN A 1050 -8.64 35.90 7.24
C GLN A 1050 -9.29 36.25 8.59
N GLY A 1051 -10.30 35.49 9.04
CA GLY A 1051 -10.91 35.68 10.36
C GLY A 1051 -9.94 35.36 11.51
N VAL A 1052 -9.09 34.34 11.35
CA VAL A 1052 -7.99 34.06 12.29
C VAL A 1052 -6.98 35.21 12.31
N TRP A 1053 -6.64 35.76 11.15
CA TRP A 1053 -5.73 36.90 11.04
C TRP A 1053 -6.28 38.14 11.73
N GLU A 1054 -7.56 38.48 11.53
CA GLU A 1054 -8.22 39.61 12.20
C GLU A 1054 -8.19 39.47 13.72
N PHE A 1055 -8.40 38.26 14.25
CA PHE A 1055 -8.25 37.98 15.67
C PHE A 1055 -6.80 38.24 16.14
N VAL A 1056 -5.81 37.65 15.46
CA VAL A 1056 -4.40 37.80 15.83
C VAL A 1056 -3.96 39.27 15.77
N GLN A 1057 -4.38 40.02 14.74
CA GLN A 1057 -4.07 41.44 14.61
C GLN A 1057 -4.58 42.27 15.80
N ARG A 1058 -5.77 41.94 16.31
CA ARG A 1058 -6.35 42.62 17.46
C ARG A 1058 -5.64 42.26 18.75
N GLU A 1059 -5.35 40.98 18.97
CA GLU A 1059 -4.72 40.52 20.22
C GLU A 1059 -3.21 40.83 20.31
N ALA A 1060 -2.55 40.97 19.16
CA ALA A 1060 -1.13 41.32 19.05
C ALA A 1060 -0.91 42.78 18.62
N GLU A 1061 -1.88 43.66 18.87
CA GLU A 1061 -1.75 45.08 18.58
C GLU A 1061 -0.55 45.68 19.33
N GLY A 1062 0.33 46.39 18.61
CA GLY A 1062 1.54 47.01 19.16
C GLY A 1062 2.82 46.17 19.06
N PHE A 1063 2.75 44.90 18.64
CA PHE A 1063 3.94 44.10 18.35
C PHE A 1063 4.49 44.38 16.95
N LEU A 1064 5.82 44.56 16.84
CA LEU A 1064 6.54 44.66 15.56
C LEU A 1064 6.95 43.26 15.12
N TRP A 1065 6.57 42.84 13.92
CA TRP A 1065 6.82 41.48 13.41
C TRP A 1065 7.29 41.44 11.95
N ASP A 1066 7.24 42.57 11.24
CA ASP A 1066 7.54 42.68 9.82
C ASP A 1066 9.01 42.39 9.50
N HIS A 1067 9.92 42.58 10.47
CA HIS A 1067 11.33 42.19 10.35
C HIS A 1067 11.55 40.68 10.22
N HIS A 1068 10.56 39.84 10.56
CA HIS A 1068 10.64 38.38 10.40
C HIS A 1068 10.04 37.86 9.08
N ILE A 1069 9.62 38.73 8.15
CA ILE A 1069 9.01 38.29 6.87
C ILE A 1069 9.96 37.41 6.05
N GLU A 1070 11.25 37.75 5.99
CA GLU A 1070 12.25 36.94 5.28
C GLU A 1070 12.40 35.56 5.92
N HIS A 1071 12.59 35.50 7.24
CA HIS A 1071 12.64 34.24 7.98
C HIS A 1071 11.38 33.39 7.77
N ALA A 1072 10.21 34.02 7.73
CA ALA A 1072 8.95 33.32 7.55
C ALA A 1072 8.78 32.77 6.12
N LEU A 1073 9.33 33.43 5.09
CA LEU A 1073 9.44 32.88 3.73
C LEU A 1073 10.33 31.64 3.71
N ASP A 1074 11.48 31.68 4.38
CA ASP A 1074 12.40 30.54 4.44
C ASP A 1074 11.81 29.35 5.21
N ILE A 1075 11.20 29.58 6.38
CA ILE A 1075 10.54 28.52 7.17
C ILE A 1075 9.49 27.79 6.32
N ARG A 1076 8.73 28.55 5.53
CA ARG A 1076 7.75 27.98 4.63
C ARG A 1076 8.41 27.13 3.54
N GLN A 1077 9.43 27.65 2.87
CA GLN A 1077 10.13 26.91 1.82
C GLN A 1077 10.68 25.59 2.37
N ILE A 1078 11.28 25.62 3.57
CA ILE A 1078 11.78 24.42 4.26
C ILE A 1078 10.65 23.42 4.50
N TYR A 1079 9.48 23.87 4.96
CA TYR A 1079 8.32 22.98 5.13
C TYR A 1079 7.88 22.37 3.81
N GLU A 1080 7.72 23.19 2.77
CA GLU A 1080 7.23 22.76 1.45
C GLU A 1080 8.20 21.75 0.80
N ASP A 1081 9.50 22.03 0.81
CA ASP A 1081 10.54 21.13 0.28
C ASP A 1081 10.54 19.77 0.99
N ASN A 1082 10.48 19.77 2.32
CA ASN A 1082 10.45 18.54 3.10
C ASN A 1082 9.12 17.77 2.91
N LEU A 1083 7.99 18.47 2.75
CA LEU A 1083 6.70 17.84 2.49
C LEU A 1083 6.67 17.16 1.11
N LEU A 1084 7.19 17.82 0.07
CA LEU A 1084 7.33 17.24 -1.26
C LEU A 1084 8.22 15.98 -1.24
N GLU A 1085 9.29 15.99 -0.45
CA GLU A 1085 10.14 14.81 -0.27
C GLU A 1085 9.38 13.64 0.38
N ILE A 1086 8.58 13.90 1.41
CA ILE A 1086 7.70 12.88 2.04
C ILE A 1086 6.69 12.36 1.01
N MET A 1087 6.08 13.24 0.22
CA MET A 1087 5.11 12.87 -0.82
C MET A 1087 5.72 11.95 -1.89
N ALA A 1088 6.94 12.23 -2.35
CA ALA A 1088 7.63 11.35 -3.31
C ALA A 1088 8.01 10.00 -2.67
N ARG A 1089 8.67 10.04 -1.51
CA ARG A 1089 9.24 8.87 -0.83
C ARG A 1089 8.23 7.78 -0.51
N TYR A 1090 7.04 8.16 -0.07
CA TYR A 1090 6.01 7.20 0.36
C TYR A 1090 5.06 6.77 -0.76
N SER A 1091 5.32 7.20 -1.99
CA SER A 1091 4.63 6.66 -3.16
C SER A 1091 4.96 5.17 -3.38
N SER A 1092 4.10 4.47 -4.13
CA SER A 1092 4.38 3.10 -4.58
C SER A 1092 5.59 3.03 -5.51
N THR A 1093 5.83 4.10 -6.29
CA THR A 1093 6.98 4.25 -7.18
C THR A 1093 7.70 5.58 -6.89
N PRO A 1094 8.50 5.67 -5.81
CA PRO A 1094 9.13 6.92 -5.36
C PRO A 1094 10.01 7.62 -6.39
N TRP A 1095 10.50 6.87 -7.38
CA TRP A 1095 11.33 7.38 -8.47
C TRP A 1095 10.53 8.02 -9.61
N LYS A 1096 9.18 7.99 -9.60
CA LYS A 1096 8.33 8.49 -10.70
C LYS A 1096 7.03 9.17 -10.27
N SER A 1097 6.53 8.89 -9.07
CA SER A 1097 5.26 9.41 -8.62
C SER A 1097 5.32 9.87 -7.17
N SER A 1098 4.35 10.69 -6.79
CA SER A 1098 4.16 11.19 -5.43
C SER A 1098 2.73 10.94 -4.97
N ILE A 1099 2.53 10.80 -3.67
CA ILE A 1099 1.20 10.86 -3.04
C ILE A 1099 0.76 12.31 -2.89
N THR A 1100 -0.54 12.52 -2.66
CA THR A 1100 -1.10 13.87 -2.48
C THR A 1100 -0.77 14.45 -1.10
N GLU A 1101 -0.76 15.78 -0.98
CA GLU A 1101 -0.64 16.47 0.31
C GLU A 1101 -1.72 16.03 1.29
N TYR A 1102 -2.96 15.80 0.81
CA TYR A 1102 -4.05 15.29 1.63
C TYR A 1102 -3.77 13.91 2.22
N GLU A 1103 -3.11 13.01 1.48
CA GLU A 1103 -2.74 11.67 1.98
C GLU A 1103 -1.68 11.76 3.09
N VAL A 1104 -0.70 12.65 2.94
CA VAL A 1104 0.33 12.91 3.97
C VAL A 1104 -0.32 13.51 5.21
N PHE A 1105 -1.12 14.56 5.03
CA PHE A 1105 -1.76 15.29 6.13
C PHE A 1105 -2.75 14.42 6.91
N VAL A 1106 -3.57 13.62 6.21
CA VAL A 1106 -4.48 12.66 6.84
C VAL A 1106 -3.73 11.46 7.42
N GLY A 1107 -2.53 11.18 6.90
CA GLY A 1107 -1.68 10.10 7.38
C GLY A 1107 -2.08 8.72 6.84
N THR A 1108 -2.70 8.65 5.66
CA THR A 1108 -3.12 7.39 5.04
C THR A 1108 -2.86 7.44 3.54
N ILE A 1109 -2.05 6.50 3.04
CA ILE A 1109 -1.83 6.27 1.60
C ILE A 1109 -3.05 5.53 1.06
N LEU A 1110 -3.75 6.08 0.07
CA LEU A 1110 -5.02 5.56 -0.43
C LEU A 1110 -4.85 4.53 -1.55
N GLY A 1111 -3.71 4.55 -2.25
CA GLY A 1111 -3.37 3.62 -3.32
C GLY A 1111 -4.26 3.74 -4.57
N HIS A 1112 -3.89 3.08 -5.66
CA HIS A 1112 -4.55 3.21 -6.97
C HIS A 1112 -5.84 2.37 -7.14
N GLY A 1113 -6.65 2.20 -6.08
CA GLY A 1113 -8.00 1.61 -6.18
C GLY A 1113 -8.18 0.14 -5.82
N GLN A 1114 -7.43 -0.39 -4.86
CA GLN A 1114 -7.67 -1.73 -4.33
C GLN A 1114 -7.61 -1.72 -2.80
N LYS A 1115 -7.96 -2.86 -2.18
CA LYS A 1115 -7.74 -3.07 -0.74
C LYS A 1115 -6.27 -2.78 -0.43
N LEU A 1116 -6.01 -1.86 0.51
CA LEU A 1116 -4.66 -1.48 0.91
C LEU A 1116 -3.81 -2.71 1.25
N SER A 1117 -2.66 -2.82 0.58
CA SER A 1117 -1.68 -3.89 0.82
C SER A 1117 -1.10 -3.74 2.23
N GLN A 1118 -0.50 -4.81 2.77
CA GLN A 1118 0.15 -4.72 4.07
C GLN A 1118 1.31 -3.70 4.04
N ARG A 1119 2.06 -3.68 2.94
CA ARG A 1119 3.10 -2.69 2.69
C ARG A 1119 2.58 -1.25 2.78
N GLN A 1120 1.49 -0.92 2.08
CA GLN A 1120 0.93 0.44 2.10
C GLN A 1120 0.52 0.88 3.51
N LYS A 1121 0.07 -0.04 4.37
CA LYS A 1121 -0.26 0.28 5.76
C LYS A 1121 0.99 0.56 6.60
N ASP A 1122 2.03 -0.25 6.43
CA ASP A 1122 3.30 -0.07 7.12
C ASP A 1122 3.98 1.24 6.68
N SER A 1123 3.98 1.52 5.37
CA SER A 1123 4.39 2.80 4.80
C SER A 1123 3.55 3.97 5.34
N SER A 1124 2.22 3.81 5.47
CA SER A 1124 1.36 4.87 6.05
C SER A 1124 1.68 5.14 7.53
N LYS A 1125 2.19 4.15 8.27
CA LYS A 1125 2.63 4.34 9.66
C LYS A 1125 3.94 5.13 9.69
N GLN A 1126 4.93 4.72 8.90
CA GLN A 1126 6.22 5.41 8.82
C GLN A 1126 6.08 6.85 8.33
N MET A 1127 5.28 7.07 7.28
CA MET A 1127 4.95 8.40 6.76
C MET A 1127 4.35 9.30 7.84
N ARG A 1128 3.42 8.79 8.64
CA ARG A 1128 2.84 9.56 9.74
C ARG A 1128 3.92 9.98 10.74
N GLU A 1129 4.73 9.04 11.20
CA GLU A 1129 5.82 9.34 12.16
C GLU A 1129 6.76 10.43 11.60
N GLU A 1130 7.15 10.32 10.32
CA GLU A 1130 8.02 11.31 9.68
C GLU A 1130 7.35 12.68 9.48
N TYR A 1131 6.08 12.71 9.09
CA TYR A 1131 5.31 13.95 8.98
C TYR A 1131 5.11 14.61 10.35
N GLU A 1132 4.85 13.82 11.40
CA GLU A 1132 4.78 14.31 12.78
C GLU A 1132 6.10 14.97 13.21
N ASP A 1133 7.25 14.39 12.86
CA ASP A 1133 8.55 14.97 13.13
C ASP A 1133 8.79 16.26 12.33
N LEU A 1134 8.37 16.33 11.06
CA LEU A 1134 8.47 17.54 10.24
C LEU A 1134 7.65 18.69 10.86
N VAL A 1135 6.41 18.42 11.26
CA VAL A 1135 5.53 19.42 11.87
C VAL A 1135 6.11 19.94 13.20
N GLN A 1136 6.67 19.04 14.03
CA GLN A 1136 7.33 19.43 15.27
C GLN A 1136 8.56 20.31 15.00
N PHE A 1137 9.35 19.95 14.00
CA PHE A 1137 10.53 20.71 13.57
C PHE A 1137 10.15 22.12 13.11
N VAL A 1138 9.20 22.24 12.18
CA VAL A 1138 8.76 23.54 11.66
C VAL A 1138 8.11 24.39 12.76
N THR A 1139 7.34 23.77 13.66
CA THR A 1139 6.81 24.47 14.85
C THR A 1139 7.92 25.05 15.72
N ALA A 1140 9.03 24.31 15.92
CA ALA A 1140 10.16 24.80 16.70
C ALA A 1140 10.89 25.98 16.03
N LEU A 1141 10.99 25.98 14.69
CA LEU A 1141 11.54 27.10 13.92
C LEU A 1141 10.67 28.36 14.04
N ILE A 1142 9.35 28.22 13.92
CA ILE A 1142 8.40 29.32 14.09
C ILE A 1142 8.49 29.90 15.51
N GLN A 1143 8.62 29.05 16.53
CA GLN A 1143 8.73 29.47 17.92
C GLN A 1143 10.13 29.93 18.35
N ASP A 1144 11.09 29.96 17.44
CA ASP A 1144 12.48 30.35 17.71
C ASP A 1144 13.13 29.64 18.92
N ARG A 1145 12.78 28.36 19.14
CA ARG A 1145 13.20 27.63 20.35
C ARG A 1145 14.72 27.55 20.49
N GLU A 1146 15.45 27.57 19.38
CA GLU A 1146 16.92 27.50 19.37
C GLU A 1146 17.59 28.80 19.82
N ALA A 1147 16.95 29.96 19.69
CA ALA A 1147 17.45 31.23 20.21
C ALA A 1147 16.81 31.62 21.55
N GLY A 1148 16.18 30.66 22.24
CA GLY A 1148 15.56 30.86 23.54
C GLY A 1148 14.09 31.28 23.49
N GLY A 1149 13.49 31.40 22.30
CA GLY A 1149 12.07 31.71 22.11
C GLY A 1149 11.69 33.15 22.48
N VAL A 1150 12.59 34.10 22.29
CA VAL A 1150 12.41 35.50 22.70
C VAL A 1150 11.40 36.23 21.80
N GLU A 1151 11.44 35.99 20.49
CA GLU A 1151 10.54 36.60 19.49
C GLU A 1151 9.58 35.55 18.88
N SER A 1152 9.13 34.58 19.69
CA SER A 1152 8.30 33.46 19.21
C SER A 1152 6.94 33.93 18.68
N LEU A 1153 6.38 34.98 19.27
CA LEU A 1153 5.10 35.55 18.87
C LEU A 1153 5.25 36.30 17.54
N GLU A 1154 6.21 37.21 17.44
CA GLU A 1154 6.50 38.05 16.28
C GLU A 1154 6.75 37.20 15.04
N ARG A 1155 7.62 36.18 15.16
CA ARG A 1155 7.90 35.26 14.05
C ARG A 1155 6.67 34.44 13.64
N SER A 1156 5.85 34.01 14.60
CA SER A 1156 4.60 33.31 14.32
C SER A 1156 3.56 34.17 13.59
N ILE A 1157 3.49 35.48 13.93
CA ILE A 1157 2.63 36.46 13.25
C ILE A 1157 3.11 36.65 11.81
N ALA A 1158 4.42 36.79 11.57
CA ALA A 1158 4.99 36.91 10.23
C ALA A 1158 4.68 35.69 9.34
N CYS A 1159 4.77 34.47 9.90
CA CYS A 1159 4.40 33.23 9.20
C CYS A 1159 2.92 33.20 8.81
N LEU A 1160 2.03 33.59 9.73
CA LEU A 1160 0.61 33.68 9.46
C LEU A 1160 0.29 34.76 8.41
N TYR A 1161 0.94 35.92 8.50
CA TYR A 1161 0.75 37.02 7.54
C TYR A 1161 1.05 36.59 6.11
N ILE A 1162 2.18 35.91 5.87
CA ILE A 1162 2.55 35.40 4.54
C ILE A 1162 1.49 34.45 4.01
N ALA A 1163 0.97 33.55 4.87
CA ALA A 1163 -0.08 32.61 4.48
C ALA A 1163 -1.37 33.33 4.04
N VAL A 1164 -1.76 34.38 4.76
CA VAL A 1164 -2.94 35.21 4.47
C VAL A 1164 -2.78 36.02 3.19
N GLU A 1165 -1.64 36.67 2.99
CA GLU A 1165 -1.38 37.50 1.79
C GLU A 1165 -1.40 36.69 0.49
N GLU A 1166 -1.02 35.42 0.56
CA GLU A 1166 -1.14 34.55 -0.60
C GLU A 1166 -2.56 34.09 -0.89
N GLU A 1167 -3.37 33.84 0.12
CA GLU A 1167 -4.79 33.54 -0.08
C GLU A 1167 -5.52 34.72 -0.76
N LYS A 1168 -5.17 35.97 -0.39
CA LYS A 1168 -5.73 37.17 -1.01
C LYS A 1168 -5.44 37.25 -2.51
N LYS A 1169 -4.22 36.90 -2.96
CA LYS A 1169 -3.87 36.92 -4.40
C LYS A 1169 -4.72 35.96 -5.24
N ASP A 1170 -4.99 34.77 -4.72
CA ASP A 1170 -5.76 33.76 -5.44
C ASP A 1170 -7.21 34.17 -5.65
N ASN A 1171 -7.83 34.77 -4.61
CA ASN A 1171 -9.19 35.31 -4.69
C ASN A 1171 -9.32 36.52 -5.65
N HIS A 1172 -8.23 37.26 -5.89
CA HIS A 1172 -8.18 38.34 -6.87
C HIS A 1172 -7.92 37.85 -8.30
N SER A 1173 -7.24 36.71 -8.49
CA SER A 1173 -7.00 36.11 -9.81
C SER A 1173 -8.25 35.47 -10.44
N SER A 1174 -9.25 35.11 -9.61
CA SER A 1174 -10.51 34.47 -10.04
C SER A 1174 -11.69 35.44 -10.23
N ARG A 1175 -11.53 36.73 -9.87
CA ARG A 1175 -12.55 37.77 -10.02
C ARG A 1175 -11.98 38.93 -10.83
N THR A 1176 -12.53 39.18 -12.03
CA THR A 1176 -12.28 40.41 -12.80
C THR A 1176 -12.51 41.64 -11.92
N ALA A 1177 -11.46 42.45 -11.80
CA ALA A 1177 -11.32 43.48 -10.78
C ALA A 1177 -12.31 44.65 -10.88
N SER A 1178 -12.82 45.09 -9.72
CA SER A 1178 -13.06 46.50 -9.40
C SER A 1178 -13.24 46.69 -7.89
N GLY A 1179 -12.16 46.95 -7.16
CA GLY A 1179 -12.18 47.34 -5.74
C GLY A 1179 -10.90 48.10 -5.38
N PRO A 1180 -10.97 49.13 -4.51
CA PRO A 1180 -9.84 50.02 -4.23
C PRO A 1180 -8.71 49.29 -3.48
N LYS A 1181 -7.49 49.35 -4.02
CA LYS A 1181 -6.28 48.81 -3.38
C LYS A 1181 -5.82 49.75 -2.26
N HIS A 1182 -5.99 49.33 -1.02
CA HIS A 1182 -5.19 49.87 0.09
C HIS A 1182 -3.88 49.05 0.19
N ASP A 1183 -2.83 49.49 -0.50
CA ASP A 1183 -1.49 48.89 -0.40
C ASP A 1183 -0.76 49.44 0.83
N SER A 1184 -0.66 48.64 1.90
CA SER A 1184 0.13 48.99 3.09
C SER A 1184 1.65 48.96 2.79
N SER A 1185 2.46 49.64 3.61
CA SER A 1185 3.94 49.59 3.50
C SER A 1185 4.48 48.16 3.62
N VAL A 1186 3.86 47.35 4.48
CA VAL A 1186 4.22 45.94 4.74
C VAL A 1186 3.92 45.05 3.53
N ALA A 1187 2.79 45.24 2.84
CA ALA A 1187 2.46 44.49 1.62
C ALA A 1187 3.47 44.74 0.49
N ARG A 1188 3.91 45.99 0.34
CA ARG A 1188 4.99 46.36 -0.60
C ARG A 1188 6.33 45.74 -0.22
N HIS A 1189 6.66 45.71 1.07
CA HIS A 1189 7.88 45.08 1.58
C HIS A 1189 7.88 43.55 1.32
N TYR A 1190 6.78 42.86 1.65
CA TYR A 1190 6.58 41.45 1.33
C TYR A 1190 6.68 41.17 -0.16
N HIS A 1191 6.02 41.95 -1.02
CA HIS A 1191 6.08 41.73 -2.47
C HIS A 1191 7.48 41.92 -3.04
N LYS A 1192 8.23 42.91 -2.54
CA LYS A 1192 9.64 43.12 -2.91
C LYS A 1192 10.51 41.92 -2.50
N LEU A 1193 10.41 41.47 -1.25
CA LEU A 1193 11.16 40.32 -0.75
C LEU A 1193 10.77 39.02 -1.45
N LYS A 1194 9.47 38.80 -1.70
CA LYS A 1194 8.98 37.64 -2.45
C LYS A 1194 9.49 37.62 -3.89
N GLN A 1195 9.51 38.77 -4.56
CA GLN A 1195 10.03 38.88 -5.91
C GLN A 1195 11.54 38.63 -5.93
N GLN A 1196 12.29 39.19 -4.97
CA GLN A 1196 13.71 38.89 -4.78
C GLN A 1196 13.96 37.40 -4.51
N HIS A 1197 13.12 36.74 -3.70
CA HIS A 1197 13.15 35.30 -3.49
C HIS A 1197 12.85 34.53 -4.78
N GLN A 1198 11.83 34.92 -5.55
CA GLN A 1198 11.47 34.26 -6.81
C GLN A 1198 12.53 34.44 -7.90
N ASP A 1199 13.18 35.60 -7.95
CA ASP A 1199 14.25 35.92 -8.89
C ASP A 1199 15.57 35.22 -8.52
N GLN A 1200 15.85 35.01 -7.22
CA GLN A 1200 16.97 34.18 -6.74
C GLN A 1200 16.77 32.68 -7.02
N LEU A 1201 15.52 32.21 -7.08
CA LEU A 1201 15.17 30.79 -7.19
C LEU A 1201 14.97 30.27 -8.62
N GLY A 1202 15.05 31.15 -9.63
CA GLY A 1202 14.79 30.80 -11.04
C GLY A 1202 13.34 30.34 -11.30
N HIS A 1203 12.86 30.45 -12.54
CA HIS A 1203 11.49 30.05 -12.93
C HIS A 1203 11.25 28.51 -13.00
N GLY A 1204 11.94 27.70 -12.18
CA GLY A 1204 12.08 26.25 -12.40
C GLY A 1204 11.25 25.28 -11.55
N TYR A 1205 10.48 25.72 -10.55
CA TYR A 1205 9.80 24.78 -9.64
C TYR A 1205 8.55 24.13 -10.26
N GLY A 1206 8.57 22.80 -10.33
CA GLY A 1206 7.50 21.84 -10.63
C GLY A 1206 6.14 22.40 -11.00
N ALA A 1207 5.90 22.52 -12.30
CA ALA A 1207 4.59 22.79 -12.87
C ALA A 1207 3.80 21.49 -13.06
N ASP A 1208 2.49 21.53 -12.82
CA ASP A 1208 1.59 20.51 -13.34
C ASP A 1208 1.51 20.56 -14.89
N LYS A 1209 0.68 19.69 -15.48
CA LYS A 1209 0.46 19.59 -16.94
C LYS A 1209 0.07 20.92 -17.63
N GLN A 1210 -0.18 22.00 -16.89
CA GLN A 1210 -0.52 23.34 -17.36
C GLN A 1210 0.47 24.44 -16.96
N GLY A 1211 1.66 24.13 -16.44
CA GLY A 1211 2.62 25.18 -16.07
C GLY A 1211 2.37 25.79 -14.69
N ARG A 1212 1.42 25.29 -13.89
CA ARG A 1212 1.06 25.87 -12.59
C ARG A 1212 1.85 25.22 -11.46
N LYS A 1213 2.54 26.05 -10.65
CA LYS A 1213 3.21 25.63 -9.41
C LYS A 1213 2.19 24.93 -8.49
N HIS A 1214 2.48 23.71 -8.04
CA HIS A 1214 1.63 23.03 -7.06
C HIS A 1214 1.77 23.73 -5.70
N ARG A 1215 0.89 24.69 -5.40
CA ARG A 1215 0.86 25.35 -4.09
C ARG A 1215 0.42 24.33 -3.02
N LEU A 1216 1.21 24.20 -1.96
CA LEU A 1216 0.87 23.38 -0.80
C LEU A 1216 -0.05 24.18 0.15
N LEU A 1217 -1.07 23.51 0.68
CA LEU A 1217 -2.21 24.12 1.37
C LEU A 1217 -2.15 23.94 2.90
N SER A 1218 -1.25 23.10 3.41
CA SER A 1218 -1.16 22.77 4.83
C SER A 1218 -0.32 23.75 5.67
N PHE A 1219 0.67 24.44 5.07
CA PHE A 1219 1.51 25.40 5.80
C PHE A 1219 0.70 26.53 6.48
N PRO A 1220 -0.28 27.18 5.82
CA PRO A 1220 -1.14 28.19 6.45
C PRO A 1220 -1.72 27.76 7.79
N TRP A 1221 -2.16 26.51 7.88
CA TRP A 1221 -2.79 25.97 9.08
C TRP A 1221 -1.79 25.64 10.18
N ILE A 1222 -0.57 25.23 9.83
CA ILE A 1222 0.52 25.08 10.80
C ILE A 1222 0.88 26.46 11.38
N ALA A 1223 1.09 27.46 10.53
CA ALA A 1223 1.41 28.82 10.95
C ALA A 1223 0.30 29.42 11.85
N ALA A 1224 -0.97 29.26 11.45
CA ALA A 1224 -2.13 29.70 12.24
C ALA A 1224 -2.17 29.03 13.63
N ILE A 1225 -1.98 27.71 13.71
CA ILE A 1225 -2.03 26.98 14.98
C ILE A 1225 -0.91 27.42 15.92
N VAL A 1226 0.31 27.58 15.40
CA VAL A 1226 1.45 28.02 16.23
C VAL A 1226 1.24 29.45 16.71
N CYS A 1227 0.81 30.36 15.83
CA CYS A 1227 0.53 31.74 16.18
C CYS A 1227 -0.56 31.86 17.25
N LEU A 1228 -1.68 31.14 17.09
CA LEU A 1228 -2.77 31.15 18.07
C LEU A 1228 -2.33 30.60 19.44
N LYS A 1229 -1.43 29.61 19.48
CA LYS A 1229 -0.87 29.10 20.75
C LYS A 1229 0.03 30.11 21.43
N GLU A 1230 0.84 30.87 20.68
CA GLU A 1230 1.66 31.94 21.26
C GLU A 1230 0.80 33.11 21.76
N VAL A 1231 -0.28 33.45 21.06
CA VAL A 1231 -1.27 34.44 21.54
C VAL A 1231 -1.97 33.96 22.83
N ASP A 1232 -2.44 32.71 22.89
CA ASP A 1232 -3.04 32.13 24.12
C ASP A 1232 -2.02 32.10 25.27
N LYS A 1233 -0.75 31.82 24.98
CA LYS A 1233 0.34 31.90 25.96
C LYS A 1233 0.53 33.33 26.48
N LEU A 1234 0.57 34.33 25.59
CA LEU A 1234 0.67 35.75 25.95
C LEU A 1234 -0.47 36.15 26.89
N GLN A 1235 -1.71 35.83 26.53
CA GLN A 1235 -2.91 36.14 27.31
C GLN A 1235 -2.88 35.53 28.73
N ARG A 1236 -2.31 34.33 28.89
CA ARG A 1236 -2.15 33.69 30.21
C ARG A 1236 -1.03 34.28 31.06
N THR A 1237 -0.05 34.92 30.43
CA THR A 1237 1.13 35.49 31.12
C THR A 1237 0.97 36.96 31.48
N MET A 1238 0.00 37.68 30.89
CA MET A 1238 -0.28 39.05 31.28
C MET A 1238 -0.99 39.07 32.65
N PRO A 1239 -0.45 39.77 33.67
CA PRO A 1239 -1.17 39.99 34.91
C PRO A 1239 -2.38 40.89 34.59
N PHE A 1240 -3.57 40.42 34.95
CA PHE A 1240 -4.80 41.20 34.91
C PHE A 1240 -4.68 42.49 35.73
#